data_AF-A0A7Y0XXZ8-F1
#
_entry.id   AF-A0A7Y0XXZ8-F1
#
_cell.length_a   1.000
_cell.length_b   1.000
_cell.length_c   1.000
_cell.angle_alpha   90.00
_cell.angle_beta   90.00
_cell.angle_gamma   90.00
#
_symmetry.space_group_name_H-M   'P 1'
#
loop_
_entity.id
_entity.type
_entity.pdbx_description
1 polymer ?
#
loop_
_entity_poly.entity_id
_entity_poly.type
_entity_poly.pdbx_seq_one_letter_code
_entity_poly.pdbx_strand_id
1 'polypeptide(L)'
;MSIVRINHVASIAFALAFVVIFGTSLYMGLHLLALSESSNLVERSLKVEHKLDETLSMVVDAETGPRGYVITGNKVFLEPYFAAISSTNGLGPHIQELRRLTFDRPQQQQQLDKIEALVSVKLDFMKKVIEERRIGGFEVAKALILTDIGRKVMVDLRRELRQMHNYESAYLQKLSNDAVRNLRNTFIAMAAGFGSGVLLLLFSFIVVIQEVNKRKRAEEELHQLNRELNERIEKRVEELRKSEEVFRLMVESVKDYAIYMLDRDGNIIIWNKGAELLKGYKAKDIIGQNFSLFFTKEDISAGKPSRLLKTTLEQGKVQDEGWRVRKDGTRFFANVVMTSIYNNKHQLTGFAKVTRDITVQKQNQLRIEHLNRLYATLSQINETLVRVKHKEQLFPSICRVAVESGKFGLAWIGVLDPVSGVITIAVEFGEVELSLPFTTINVKEAPFTNDIIGSAVATGKVVACKNIQTDPAMQQWRAMALADGFHSAASVPIRQDGVIVALLNLFSHDMDMFSDEEEIRLLQEIGVDVSFALDTLHMTELQKQTELSLRESERHFKDMFTGHSAIMLIINPDTGFINDANYAAIEFYGWTIDELRKLRIQDINTSNPEEIERAIHQTRTGENTHFLFRHLRADKSIRDVEVYSRTIVTDGNPFLYTIVHDVTERRHYEITTELHIALLEMVESSSIKDLLQLTLDKAEELTESSIGFFHFVAEDQITLSLQAWSTNTEKNMCTAEGDGMHYALDSAGIWADAARQRNAVIHNDYAAVKDRKGMPDGHAEVKREVVVPLLRDNKVVAILGVGNKKAFYDDSDIKWLGIVADIVWDIVAKKIAEDDRKLLQAQKYAAEILAMHDPLTSLPNRRLLSERIDLAIALCQRSRTMGALMIFDLDKFKPVNDMFGHEIGDLLLQEVANRTLGVLQRSSDTLARLGGDEFVVLLPQIDARANAEAVAEKIRRALCESFHIEGHTLNISCSIGIAILPEHGESELTLMKNADDAMYQSKSLGRNCFTVFSGV
;
A
#
# COMPACT_ATOMS: atom_id res chain seq x y z
N MET A 1 -33.50 -20.26 -16.93
CA MET A 1 -32.49 -21.31 -16.63
C MET A 1 -31.05 -20.92 -16.96
N SER A 2 -30.78 -20.00 -17.90
CA SER A 2 -29.43 -19.55 -18.28
C SER A 2 -28.74 -18.60 -17.27
N ILE A 3 -29.51 -17.86 -16.46
CA ILE A 3 -28.99 -16.86 -15.50
C ILE A 3 -28.36 -17.51 -14.25
N VAL A 4 -28.83 -18.69 -13.83
CA VAL A 4 -28.29 -19.39 -12.64
C VAL A 4 -26.94 -20.05 -12.92
N ARG A 5 -26.67 -20.48 -14.15
CA ARG A 5 -25.40 -21.13 -14.52
C ARG A 5 -24.21 -20.15 -14.58
N ILE A 6 -24.45 -18.89 -14.93
CA ILE A 6 -23.36 -17.92 -15.17
C ILE A 6 -22.79 -17.35 -13.85
N ASN A 7 -23.64 -17.10 -12.84
CA ASN A 7 -23.19 -16.72 -11.50
C ASN A 7 -22.36 -17.81 -10.82
N HIS A 8 -22.65 -19.08 -11.11
CA HIS A 8 -21.84 -20.20 -10.60
C HIS A 8 -20.43 -20.23 -11.19
N VAL A 9 -20.27 -19.93 -12.49
CA VAL A 9 -18.97 -19.97 -13.15
C VAL A 9 -18.03 -18.88 -12.62
N ALA A 10 -18.52 -17.65 -12.45
CA ALA A 10 -17.74 -16.56 -11.87
C ALA A 10 -17.34 -16.85 -10.40
N SER A 11 -18.28 -17.37 -9.61
CA SER A 11 -18.01 -17.73 -8.20
C SER A 11 -16.98 -18.86 -8.06
N ILE A 12 -17.03 -19.88 -8.94
CA ILE A 12 -16.08 -20.98 -8.96
C ILE A 12 -14.68 -20.49 -9.38
N ALA A 13 -14.59 -19.63 -10.40
CA ALA A 13 -13.32 -19.05 -10.83
C ALA A 13 -12.68 -18.18 -9.74
N PHE A 14 -13.47 -17.40 -9.02
CA PHE A 14 -13.02 -16.59 -7.88
C PHE A 14 -12.51 -17.46 -6.72
N ALA A 15 -13.24 -18.52 -6.37
CA ALA A 15 -12.82 -19.46 -5.32
C ALA A 15 -11.52 -20.20 -5.70
N LEU A 16 -11.38 -20.64 -6.96
CA LEU A 16 -10.16 -21.28 -7.45
C LEU A 16 -8.96 -20.33 -7.43
N ALA A 17 -9.14 -19.07 -7.81
CA ALA A 17 -8.08 -18.07 -7.72
C ALA A 17 -7.56 -17.91 -6.28
N PHE A 18 -8.48 -17.89 -5.31
CA PHE A 18 -8.12 -17.76 -3.90
C PHE A 18 -7.34 -18.97 -3.38
N VAL A 19 -7.73 -20.19 -3.76
CA VAL A 19 -7.03 -21.43 -3.38
C VAL A 19 -5.60 -21.46 -3.95
N VAL A 20 -5.41 -21.03 -5.20
CA VAL A 20 -4.09 -20.99 -5.85
C VAL A 20 -3.17 -19.95 -5.20
N ILE A 21 -3.69 -18.74 -4.93
CA ILE A 21 -2.93 -17.66 -4.29
C ILE A 21 -2.56 -18.03 -2.84
N PHE A 22 -3.49 -18.65 -2.10
CA PHE A 22 -3.23 -19.07 -0.73
C PHE A 22 -2.24 -20.25 -0.67
N GLY A 23 -2.40 -21.25 -1.54
CA GLY A 23 -1.50 -22.40 -1.60
C GLY A 23 -0.06 -22.01 -1.95
N THR A 24 0.12 -21.05 -2.85
CA THR A 24 1.46 -20.53 -3.22
C THR A 24 2.09 -19.69 -2.12
N SER A 25 1.29 -18.92 -1.37
CA SER A 25 1.75 -18.18 -0.18
C SER A 25 2.19 -19.11 0.94
N LEU A 26 1.44 -20.19 1.19
CA LEU A 26 1.80 -21.21 2.19
C LEU A 26 3.09 -21.96 1.80
N TYR A 27 3.23 -22.33 0.53
CA TYR A 27 4.44 -22.95 -0.01
C TYR A 27 5.68 -22.05 0.16
N MET A 28 5.54 -20.73 -0.06
CA MET A 28 6.61 -19.75 0.17
C MET A 28 7.05 -19.69 1.63
N GLY A 29 6.09 -19.66 2.57
CA GLY A 29 6.40 -19.62 4.00
C GLY A 29 7.24 -20.82 4.46
N LEU A 30 6.93 -22.03 3.97
CA LEU A 30 7.69 -23.24 4.27
C LEU A 30 9.11 -23.19 3.69
N HIS A 31 9.28 -22.68 2.47
CA HIS A 31 10.59 -22.58 1.82
C HIS A 31 11.48 -21.46 2.39
N LEU A 32 10.90 -20.37 2.89
CA LEU A 32 11.64 -19.32 3.60
C LEU A 32 12.26 -19.84 4.91
N LEU A 33 11.54 -20.69 5.65
CA LEU A 33 12.06 -21.34 6.84
C LEU A 33 13.27 -22.25 6.50
N ALA A 34 13.19 -23.03 5.42
CA ALA A 34 14.30 -23.87 4.95
C ALA A 34 15.54 -23.06 4.50
N LEU A 35 15.33 -21.85 3.98
CA LEU A 35 16.41 -20.91 3.62
C LEU A 35 17.11 -20.35 4.85
N SER A 36 16.35 -19.98 5.89
CA SER A 36 16.92 -19.55 7.16
C SER A 36 17.76 -20.65 7.81
N GLU A 37 17.29 -21.91 7.77
CA GLU A 37 18.05 -23.05 8.27
C GLU A 37 19.36 -23.27 7.48
N SER A 38 19.30 -23.15 6.15
CA SER A 38 20.49 -23.24 5.29
C SER A 38 21.51 -22.14 5.57
N SER A 39 21.06 -20.92 5.89
CA SER A 39 21.92 -19.78 6.24
C SER A 39 22.69 -20.03 7.54
N ASN A 40 22.02 -20.56 8.58
CA ASN A 40 22.67 -20.92 9.84
C ASN A 40 23.75 -22.01 9.65
N LEU A 41 23.51 -22.97 8.75
CA LEU A 41 24.48 -24.02 8.43
C LEU A 41 25.71 -23.48 7.69
N VAL A 42 25.54 -22.48 6.82
CA VAL A 42 26.65 -21.77 6.16
C VAL A 42 27.50 -21.02 7.18
N GLU A 43 26.88 -20.23 8.05
CA GLU A 43 27.59 -19.48 9.10
C GLU A 43 28.39 -20.41 10.01
N ARG A 44 27.79 -21.53 10.44
CA ARG A 44 28.49 -22.51 11.28
C ARG A 44 29.69 -23.13 10.56
N SER A 45 29.58 -23.42 9.26
CA SER A 45 30.68 -24.01 8.47
C SER A 45 31.82 -23.01 8.26
N LEU A 46 31.53 -21.72 8.06
CA LEU A 46 32.55 -20.65 8.00
C LEU A 46 33.29 -20.50 9.34
N LYS A 47 32.58 -20.63 10.48
CA LYS A 47 33.21 -20.64 11.81
C LYS A 47 34.17 -21.83 11.96
N VAL A 48 33.86 -22.98 11.37
CA VAL A 48 34.77 -24.15 11.37
C VAL A 48 36.02 -23.85 10.55
N GLU A 49 35.90 -23.32 9.33
CA GLU A 49 37.08 -22.96 8.50
C GLU A 49 38.01 -21.97 9.22
N HIS A 50 37.45 -20.88 9.77
CA HIS A 50 38.22 -19.89 10.52
C HIS A 50 38.95 -20.52 11.72
N LYS A 51 38.27 -21.41 12.46
CA LYS A 51 38.85 -22.06 13.64
C LYS A 51 39.92 -23.08 13.27
N LEU A 52 39.82 -23.74 12.10
CA LEU A 52 40.88 -24.61 11.57
C LEU A 52 42.15 -23.81 11.23
N ASP A 53 42.00 -22.63 10.63
CA ASP A 53 43.13 -21.76 10.28
C ASP A 53 43.82 -21.19 11.53
N GLU A 54 43.06 -20.74 12.53
CA GLU A 54 43.60 -20.33 13.83
C GLU A 54 44.40 -21.46 14.50
N THR A 55 43.86 -22.68 14.46
CA THR A 55 44.51 -23.87 15.04
C THR A 55 45.83 -24.15 14.32
N LEU A 56 45.87 -24.06 13.00
CA LEU A 56 47.09 -24.24 12.22
C LEU A 56 48.13 -23.15 12.54
N SER A 57 47.71 -21.88 12.58
CA SER A 57 48.59 -20.75 12.90
C SER A 57 49.22 -20.93 14.27
N MET A 58 48.41 -21.24 15.28
CA MET A 58 48.88 -21.40 16.66
C MET A 58 49.89 -22.55 16.81
N VAL A 59 49.73 -23.66 16.07
CA VAL A 59 50.72 -24.74 16.07
C VAL A 59 52.03 -24.30 15.38
N VAL A 60 51.93 -23.58 14.26
CA VAL A 60 53.10 -23.08 13.53
C VAL A 60 53.88 -22.07 14.39
N ASP A 61 53.19 -21.14 15.04
CA ASP A 61 53.78 -20.14 15.92
C ASP A 61 54.46 -20.82 17.12
N ALA A 62 53.78 -21.79 17.75
CA ALA A 62 54.35 -22.58 18.84
C ALA A 62 55.62 -23.35 18.44
N GLU A 63 55.73 -23.80 17.19
CA GLU A 63 56.91 -24.51 16.68
C GLU A 63 58.15 -23.60 16.52
N THR A 64 57.95 -22.32 16.23
CA THR A 64 59.06 -21.36 16.07
C THR A 64 59.78 -21.09 17.39
N GLY A 65 59.03 -21.10 18.51
CA GLY A 65 59.54 -20.69 19.81
C GLY A 65 60.68 -21.56 20.38
N PRO A 66 60.50 -22.88 20.52
CA PRO A 66 61.56 -23.79 20.96
C PRO A 66 62.82 -23.71 20.11
N ARG A 67 62.70 -23.47 18.79
CA ARG A 67 63.86 -23.31 17.90
C ARG A 67 64.63 -22.02 18.20
N GLY A 68 63.92 -20.90 18.37
CA GLY A 68 64.53 -19.62 18.79
C GLY A 68 65.21 -19.71 20.16
N TYR A 69 64.59 -20.41 21.11
CA TYR A 69 65.17 -20.67 22.43
C TYR A 69 66.40 -21.57 22.39
N VAL A 70 66.41 -22.61 21.55
CA VAL A 70 67.59 -23.47 21.38
C VAL A 70 68.76 -22.68 20.81
N ILE A 71 68.54 -21.81 19.81
CA ILE A 71 69.60 -21.01 19.19
C ILE A 71 70.13 -19.95 20.16
N THR A 72 69.25 -19.20 20.82
CA THR A 72 69.64 -17.99 21.56
C THR A 72 69.80 -18.19 23.07
N GLY A 73 69.15 -19.21 23.64
CA GLY A 73 69.01 -19.39 25.08
C GLY A 73 68.04 -18.40 25.76
N ASN A 74 67.42 -17.48 25.01
CA ASN A 74 66.53 -16.46 25.56
C ASN A 74 65.09 -16.99 25.69
N LYS A 75 64.56 -17.00 26.92
CA LYS A 75 63.23 -17.52 27.24
C LYS A 75 62.07 -16.76 26.60
N VAL A 76 62.27 -15.52 26.15
CA VAL A 76 61.24 -14.73 25.44
C VAL A 76 60.72 -15.47 24.20
N PHE A 77 61.57 -16.25 23.53
CA PHE A 77 61.14 -17.07 22.39
C PHE A 77 60.17 -18.20 22.76
N LEU A 78 59.99 -18.53 24.05
CA LEU A 78 59.04 -19.58 24.47
C LEU A 78 57.61 -19.08 24.65
N GLU A 79 57.35 -17.77 24.57
CA GLU A 79 56.01 -17.20 24.72
C GLU A 79 54.95 -17.84 23.79
N PRO A 80 55.21 -18.05 22.47
CA PRO A 80 54.26 -18.73 21.59
C PRO A 80 53.95 -20.18 22.01
N TYR A 81 54.93 -20.89 22.56
CA TYR A 81 54.72 -22.25 23.07
C TYR A 81 53.84 -22.26 24.32
N PHE A 82 54.06 -21.34 25.26
CA PHE A 82 53.24 -21.22 26.47
C PHE A 82 51.80 -20.78 26.16
N ALA A 83 51.63 -19.90 25.17
CA ALA A 83 50.31 -19.52 24.67
C ALA A 83 49.55 -20.74 24.10
N ALA A 84 50.22 -21.58 23.31
CA ALA A 84 49.60 -22.75 22.69
C ALA A 84 49.19 -23.85 23.69
N ILE A 85 49.82 -23.95 24.87
CA ILE A 85 49.43 -24.90 25.92
C ILE A 85 48.51 -24.28 27.00
N SER A 86 48.13 -23.01 26.84
CA SER A 86 47.27 -22.32 27.79
C SER A 86 45.90 -23.01 27.90
N SER A 87 45.42 -23.16 29.14
CA SER A 87 44.11 -23.78 29.41
C SER A 87 42.93 -22.89 29.01
N THR A 88 43.15 -21.58 28.80
CA THR A 88 42.08 -20.63 28.48
C THR A 88 41.97 -20.29 27.00
N ASN A 89 43.09 -20.22 26.28
CA ASN A 89 43.11 -19.83 24.86
C ASN A 89 44.17 -20.58 24.03
N GLY A 90 44.56 -21.78 24.47
CA GLY A 90 45.52 -22.62 23.76
C GLY A 90 44.86 -23.58 22.75
N LEU A 91 45.65 -24.52 22.25
CA LEU A 91 45.22 -25.49 21.23
C LEU A 91 44.12 -26.43 21.72
N GLY A 92 44.10 -26.78 23.01
CA GLY A 92 43.05 -27.62 23.62
C GLY A 92 41.65 -27.00 23.49
N PRO A 93 41.43 -25.77 24.01
CA PRO A 93 40.18 -25.02 23.81
C PRO A 93 39.78 -24.84 22.33
N HIS A 94 40.74 -24.62 21.44
CA HIS A 94 40.46 -24.50 20.00
C HIS A 94 39.92 -25.81 19.39
N ILE A 95 40.52 -26.95 19.72
CA ILE A 95 40.06 -28.27 19.28
C ILE A 95 38.69 -28.61 19.89
N GLN A 96 38.45 -28.24 21.15
CA GLN A 96 37.16 -28.45 21.79
C GLN A 96 36.04 -27.63 21.14
N GLU A 97 36.34 -26.39 20.73
CA GLU A 97 35.39 -25.56 19.98
C GLU A 97 35.13 -26.12 18.58
N LEU A 98 36.15 -26.61 17.88
CA LEU A 98 35.98 -27.35 16.62
C LEU A 98 35.07 -28.58 16.80
N ARG A 99 35.23 -29.33 17.90
CA ARG A 99 34.32 -30.46 18.22
C ARG A 99 32.89 -30.00 18.43
N ARG A 100 32.68 -28.86 19.11
CA ARG A 100 31.35 -28.30 19.32
C ARG A 100 30.70 -27.87 18.00
N LEU A 101 31.45 -27.20 17.13
CA LEU A 101 30.95 -26.71 15.85
C LEU A 101 30.65 -27.82 14.84
N THR A 102 31.33 -28.97 14.97
CA THR A 102 31.20 -30.13 14.07
C THR A 102 30.53 -31.34 14.72
N PHE A 103 29.74 -31.15 15.79
CA PHE A 103 29.17 -32.24 16.59
C PHE A 103 28.29 -33.21 15.78
N ASP A 104 27.65 -32.72 14.73
CA ASP A 104 26.75 -33.45 13.83
C ASP A 104 27.46 -34.03 12.60
N ARG A 105 28.80 -33.96 12.55
CA ARG A 105 29.64 -34.42 11.43
C ARG A 105 30.59 -35.52 11.90
N PRO A 106 30.18 -36.81 11.85
CA PRO A 106 30.98 -37.92 12.39
C PRO A 106 32.38 -38.04 11.78
N GLN A 107 32.52 -37.74 10.48
CA GLN A 107 33.82 -37.76 9.79
C GLN A 107 34.76 -36.66 10.31
N GLN A 108 34.25 -35.47 10.62
CA GLN A 108 35.03 -34.36 11.18
C GLN A 108 35.44 -34.66 12.63
N GLN A 109 34.57 -35.29 13.43
CA GLN A 109 34.89 -35.72 14.79
C GLN A 109 36.04 -36.75 14.80
N GLN A 110 35.98 -37.74 13.92
CA GLN A 110 37.04 -38.74 13.78
C GLN A 110 38.38 -38.12 13.35
N GLN A 111 38.31 -37.07 12.53
CA GLN A 111 39.48 -36.35 12.06
C GLN A 111 40.10 -35.48 13.17
N LEU A 112 39.26 -34.88 14.01
CA LEU A 112 39.69 -34.14 15.20
C LEU A 112 40.39 -35.04 16.22
N ASP A 113 39.96 -36.30 16.38
CA ASP A 113 40.67 -37.26 17.26
C ASP A 113 42.13 -37.46 16.83
N LYS A 114 42.38 -37.54 15.52
CA LYS A 114 43.73 -37.68 14.98
C LYS A 114 44.55 -36.40 15.15
N ILE A 115 43.92 -35.24 14.90
CA ILE A 115 44.55 -33.92 15.06
C ILE A 115 44.96 -33.72 16.51
N GLU A 116 44.08 -34.05 17.47
CA GLU A 116 44.36 -33.94 18.90
C GLU A 116 45.54 -34.84 19.33
N ALA A 117 45.58 -36.08 18.84
CA ALA A 117 46.70 -36.98 19.08
C ALA A 117 48.02 -36.43 18.50
N LEU A 118 48.00 -35.92 17.27
CA LEU A 118 49.18 -35.33 16.61
C LEU A 118 49.65 -34.04 17.30
N VAL A 119 48.73 -33.18 17.73
CA VAL A 119 49.02 -31.97 18.50
C VAL A 119 49.65 -32.31 19.84
N SER A 120 49.13 -33.32 20.55
CA SER A 120 49.73 -33.79 21.81
C SER A 120 51.18 -34.25 21.59
N VAL A 121 51.41 -35.11 20.58
CA VAL A 121 52.76 -35.60 20.25
C VAL A 121 53.68 -34.44 19.88
N LYS A 122 53.17 -33.42 19.17
CA LYS A 122 53.96 -32.25 18.77
C LYS A 122 54.33 -31.37 19.97
N LEU A 123 53.38 -31.09 20.85
CA LEU A 123 53.59 -30.31 22.07
C LEU A 123 54.59 -30.99 23.02
N ASP A 124 54.49 -32.32 23.16
CA ASP A 124 55.42 -33.12 23.97
C ASP A 124 56.83 -33.13 23.38
N PHE A 125 56.95 -33.24 22.05
CA PHE A 125 58.24 -33.12 21.37
C PHE A 125 58.88 -31.75 21.62
N MET A 126 58.10 -30.66 21.51
CA MET A 126 58.58 -29.31 21.79
C MET A 126 58.99 -29.13 23.25
N LYS A 127 58.20 -29.68 24.20
CA LYS A 127 58.54 -29.72 25.63
C LYS A 127 59.88 -30.41 25.88
N LYS A 128 60.10 -31.56 25.24
CA LYS A 128 61.34 -32.33 25.34
C LYS A 128 62.53 -31.53 24.81
N VAL A 129 62.39 -30.86 23.67
CA VAL A 129 63.42 -29.98 23.10
C VAL A 129 63.80 -28.84 24.07
N ILE A 130 62.81 -28.20 24.70
CA ILE A 130 63.03 -27.14 25.70
C ILE A 130 63.80 -27.68 26.92
N GLU A 131 63.45 -28.87 27.40
CA GLU A 131 64.06 -29.47 28.59
C GLU A 131 65.50 -29.96 28.32
N GLU A 132 65.75 -30.58 27.17
CA GLU A 132 67.11 -30.99 26.77
C GLU A 132 68.03 -29.78 26.61
N ARG A 133 67.51 -28.64 26.13
CA ARG A 133 68.26 -27.38 26.08
C ARG A 133 68.63 -26.88 27.48
N ARG A 134 67.76 -27.12 28.47
CA ARG A 134 67.95 -26.69 29.87
C ARG A 134 68.94 -27.58 30.63
N ILE A 135 68.92 -28.89 30.40
CA ILE A 135 69.74 -29.88 31.15
C ILE A 135 71.01 -30.27 30.38
N GLY A 136 70.89 -30.57 29.08
CA GLY A 136 71.95 -31.13 28.24
C GLY A 136 72.68 -30.14 27.33
N GLY A 137 72.23 -28.87 27.28
CA GLY A 137 72.88 -27.80 26.53
C GLY A 137 72.51 -27.76 25.03
N PHE A 138 73.24 -26.96 24.25
CA PHE A 138 72.90 -26.67 22.84
C PHE A 138 72.91 -27.91 21.94
N GLU A 139 74.00 -28.68 22.00
CA GLU A 139 74.25 -29.75 21.03
C GLU A 139 73.25 -30.92 21.17
N VAL A 140 72.82 -31.22 22.40
CA VAL A 140 71.82 -32.27 22.65
C VAL A 140 70.44 -31.86 22.13
N ALA A 141 70.02 -30.61 22.38
CA ALA A 141 68.75 -30.09 21.89
C ALA A 141 68.73 -29.92 20.35
N LYS A 142 69.86 -29.50 19.77
CA LYS A 142 70.06 -29.42 18.31
C LYS A 142 69.96 -30.79 17.65
N ALA A 143 70.62 -31.81 18.21
CA ALA A 143 70.52 -33.18 17.70
C ALA A 143 69.07 -33.70 17.73
N LEU A 144 68.30 -33.37 18.77
CA LEU A 144 66.89 -33.75 18.88
C LEU A 144 66.00 -33.03 17.83
N ILE A 145 66.21 -31.74 17.58
CA ILE A 145 65.48 -30.99 16.52
C ILE A 145 65.79 -31.54 15.13
N LEU A 146 67.04 -31.97 14.90
CA LEU A 146 67.47 -32.57 13.63
C LEU A 146 66.87 -33.97 13.38
N THR A 147 66.20 -34.57 14.38
CA THR A 147 65.42 -35.79 14.15
C THR A 147 64.18 -35.50 13.32
N ASP A 148 63.81 -36.44 12.44
CA ASP A 148 62.67 -36.25 11.52
C ASP A 148 61.30 -36.36 12.22
N ILE A 149 61.28 -36.61 13.54
CA ILE A 149 60.06 -36.81 14.34
C ILE A 149 59.18 -35.56 14.31
N GLY A 150 59.74 -34.39 14.62
CA GLY A 150 58.99 -33.14 14.66
C GLY A 150 58.48 -32.69 13.28
N ARG A 151 59.21 -33.01 12.21
CA ARG A 151 58.83 -32.71 10.83
C ARG A 151 57.70 -33.64 10.35
N LYS A 152 57.80 -34.96 10.58
CA LYS A 152 56.76 -35.94 10.22
C LYS A 152 55.42 -35.62 10.86
N VAL A 153 55.41 -35.32 12.17
CA VAL A 153 54.19 -34.98 12.91
C VAL A 153 53.52 -33.72 12.33
N MET A 154 54.30 -32.72 11.91
CA MET A 154 53.73 -31.51 11.29
C MET A 154 53.19 -31.74 9.88
N VAL A 155 53.83 -32.62 9.09
CA VAL A 155 53.32 -33.00 7.78
C VAL A 155 52.00 -33.73 7.92
N ASP A 156 51.90 -34.68 8.85
CA ASP A 156 50.66 -35.40 9.14
C ASP A 156 49.57 -34.46 9.68
N LEU A 157 49.92 -33.55 10.60
CA LEU A 157 48.96 -32.59 11.16
C LEU A 157 48.41 -31.62 10.09
N ARG A 158 49.27 -31.07 9.23
CA ARG A 158 48.85 -30.24 8.09
C ARG A 158 47.98 -31.02 7.12
N ARG A 159 48.27 -32.32 6.90
CA ARG A 159 47.45 -33.18 6.05
C ARG A 159 46.06 -33.35 6.64
N GLU A 160 45.94 -33.68 7.93
CA GLU A 160 44.64 -33.92 8.56
C GLU A 160 43.81 -32.62 8.64
N LEU A 161 44.42 -31.47 8.97
CA LEU A 161 43.76 -30.15 8.96
C LEU A 161 43.29 -29.74 7.56
N ARG A 162 44.11 -29.96 6.54
CA ARG A 162 43.74 -29.70 5.14
C ARG A 162 42.57 -30.59 4.67
N GLN A 163 42.52 -31.84 5.12
CA GLN A 163 41.39 -32.72 4.83
C GLN A 163 40.08 -32.20 5.45
N MET A 164 40.11 -31.71 6.69
CA MET A 164 38.95 -31.07 7.31
C MET A 164 38.51 -29.82 6.54
N HIS A 165 39.47 -28.95 6.17
CA HIS A 165 39.20 -27.72 5.42
C HIS A 165 38.55 -28.04 4.06
N ASN A 166 39.13 -28.97 3.29
CA ASN A 166 38.56 -29.40 2.00
C ASN A 166 37.13 -29.96 2.12
N TYR A 167 36.82 -30.66 3.22
CA TYR A 167 35.47 -31.14 3.47
C TYR A 167 34.50 -29.98 3.71
N GLU A 168 34.89 -28.99 4.52
CA GLU A 168 34.06 -27.82 4.79
C GLU A 168 33.80 -26.99 3.54
N SER A 169 34.83 -26.74 2.73
CA SER A 169 34.67 -25.98 1.49
C SER A 169 33.73 -26.71 0.50
N ALA A 170 33.82 -28.04 0.40
CA ALA A 170 32.91 -28.84 -0.43
C ALA A 170 31.47 -28.84 0.12
N TYR A 171 31.31 -28.86 1.45
CA TYR A 171 30.01 -28.80 2.12
C TYR A 171 29.34 -27.42 1.95
N LEU A 172 30.10 -26.34 2.07
CA LEU A 172 29.66 -24.96 1.80
C LEU A 172 29.21 -24.79 0.35
N GLN A 173 29.97 -25.32 -0.61
CA GLN A 173 29.59 -25.27 -2.02
C GLN A 173 28.27 -26.02 -2.28
N LYS A 174 28.05 -27.15 -1.61
CA LYS A 174 26.79 -27.89 -1.69
C LYS A 174 25.62 -27.09 -1.11
N LEU A 175 25.77 -26.53 0.09
CA LEU A 175 24.76 -25.69 0.73
C LEU A 175 24.37 -24.49 -0.15
N SER A 176 25.36 -23.81 -0.72
CA SER A 176 25.14 -22.68 -1.62
C SER A 176 24.35 -23.09 -2.86
N ASN A 177 24.74 -24.20 -3.50
CA ASN A 177 24.03 -24.71 -4.68
C ASN A 177 22.59 -25.13 -4.37
N ASP A 178 22.34 -25.77 -3.23
CA ASP A 178 21.00 -26.18 -2.81
C ASP A 178 20.13 -24.97 -2.46
N ALA A 179 20.69 -23.95 -1.80
CA ALA A 179 19.99 -22.69 -1.52
C ALA A 179 19.59 -21.95 -2.81
N VAL A 180 20.49 -21.82 -3.78
CA VAL A 180 20.20 -21.20 -5.08
C VAL A 180 19.12 -21.98 -5.85
N ARG A 181 19.20 -23.31 -5.83
CA ARG A 181 18.20 -24.17 -6.48
C ARG A 181 16.83 -24.02 -5.84
N ASN A 182 16.77 -23.99 -4.51
CA ASN A 182 15.52 -23.81 -3.77
C ASN A 182 14.91 -22.43 -4.05
N LEU A 183 15.71 -21.35 -3.98
CA LEU A 183 15.27 -20.01 -4.34
C LEU A 183 14.68 -19.94 -5.75
N ARG A 184 15.39 -20.50 -6.73
CA ARG A 184 14.93 -20.52 -8.12
C ARG A 184 13.60 -21.27 -8.28
N ASN A 185 13.46 -22.43 -7.63
CA ASN A 185 12.22 -23.22 -7.71
C ASN A 185 11.05 -22.52 -7.01
N THR A 186 11.29 -21.88 -5.86
CA THR A 186 10.30 -21.07 -5.16
C THR A 186 9.84 -19.89 -6.02
N PHE A 187 10.77 -19.20 -6.70
CA PHE A 187 10.44 -18.10 -7.60
C PHE A 187 9.59 -18.56 -8.80
N ILE A 188 9.96 -19.67 -9.45
CA ILE A 188 9.18 -20.24 -10.56
C ILE A 188 7.76 -20.62 -10.11
N ALA A 189 7.63 -21.28 -8.95
CA ALA A 189 6.33 -21.66 -8.40
C ALA A 189 5.45 -20.43 -8.08
N MET A 190 6.05 -19.37 -7.54
CA MET A 190 5.37 -18.11 -7.24
C MET A 190 4.88 -17.40 -8.52
N ALA A 191 5.73 -17.28 -9.54
CA ALA A 191 5.38 -16.66 -10.81
C ALA A 191 4.22 -17.41 -11.49
N ALA A 192 4.27 -18.75 -11.50
CA ALA A 192 3.21 -19.58 -12.06
C ALA A 192 1.88 -19.46 -11.28
N GLY A 193 1.95 -19.49 -9.94
CA GLY A 193 0.77 -19.42 -9.07
C GLY A 193 0.09 -18.05 -9.09
N PHE A 194 0.85 -16.97 -8.98
CA PHE A 194 0.31 -15.62 -9.00
C PHE A 194 -0.27 -15.27 -10.38
N GLY A 195 0.43 -15.64 -11.45
CA GLY A 195 -0.04 -15.43 -12.82
C GLY A 195 -1.37 -16.16 -13.11
N SER A 196 -1.50 -17.41 -12.67
CA SER A 196 -2.75 -18.16 -12.84
C SER A 196 -3.90 -17.64 -11.96
N GLY A 197 -3.61 -17.17 -10.73
CA GLY A 197 -4.60 -16.51 -9.87
C GLY A 197 -5.15 -15.21 -10.48
N VAL A 198 -4.28 -14.35 -11.02
CA VAL A 198 -4.69 -13.09 -11.68
C VAL A 198 -5.53 -13.36 -12.93
N LEU A 199 -5.16 -14.34 -13.75
CA LEU A 199 -5.93 -14.71 -14.95
C LEU A 199 -7.35 -15.19 -14.61
N LEU A 200 -7.52 -15.96 -13.53
CA LEU A 200 -8.83 -16.42 -13.06
C LEU A 200 -9.70 -15.26 -12.53
N LEU A 201 -9.10 -14.28 -11.86
CA LEU A 201 -9.80 -13.07 -11.41
C LEU A 201 -10.24 -12.19 -12.60
N LEU A 202 -9.35 -11.98 -13.58
CA LEU A 202 -9.67 -11.24 -14.81
C LEU A 202 -10.81 -11.91 -15.58
N PHE A 203 -10.78 -13.24 -15.71
CA PHE A 203 -11.84 -13.99 -16.34
C PHE A 203 -13.19 -13.81 -15.61
N SER A 204 -13.19 -13.89 -14.28
CA SER A 204 -14.38 -13.65 -13.46
C SER A 204 -14.94 -12.23 -13.66
N PHE A 205 -14.07 -11.22 -13.75
CA PHE A 205 -14.46 -9.83 -13.92
C PHE A 205 -15.11 -9.56 -15.29
N ILE A 206 -14.58 -10.16 -16.36
CA ILE A 206 -15.14 -10.05 -17.72
C ILE A 206 -16.56 -10.60 -17.77
N VAL A 207 -16.82 -11.74 -17.12
CA VAL A 207 -18.15 -12.36 -17.08
C VAL A 207 -19.18 -11.45 -16.40
N VAL A 208 -18.80 -10.76 -15.33
CA VAL A 208 -19.70 -9.84 -14.59
C VAL A 208 -20.01 -8.60 -15.42
N ILE A 209 -19.03 -8.00 -16.09
CA ILE A 209 -19.22 -6.81 -16.93
C ILE A 209 -20.22 -7.07 -18.08
N GLN A 210 -20.13 -8.24 -18.72
CA GLN A 210 -21.03 -8.57 -19.82
C GLN A 210 -22.51 -8.63 -19.39
N GLU A 211 -22.78 -9.06 -18.16
CA GLU A 211 -24.15 -9.17 -17.64
C GLU A 211 -24.78 -7.80 -17.33
N VAL A 212 -24.01 -6.88 -16.75
CA VAL A 212 -24.49 -5.53 -16.42
C VAL A 212 -24.89 -4.75 -17.67
N ASN A 213 -24.09 -4.86 -18.74
CA ASN A 213 -24.36 -4.16 -20.00
C ASN A 213 -25.64 -4.65 -20.71
N LYS A 214 -26.05 -5.90 -20.47
CA LYS A 214 -27.26 -6.47 -21.08
C LYS A 214 -28.54 -5.92 -20.46
N ARG A 215 -28.54 -5.61 -19.15
CA ARG A 215 -29.70 -5.03 -18.45
C ARG A 215 -30.01 -3.61 -18.90
N LYS A 216 -28.99 -2.80 -19.12
CA LYS A 216 -29.13 -1.37 -19.41
C LYS A 216 -29.88 -1.07 -20.73
N ARG A 217 -29.75 -1.93 -21.74
CA ARG A 217 -30.42 -1.75 -23.05
C ARG A 217 -31.93 -2.00 -23.01
N ALA A 218 -32.43 -2.76 -22.04
CA ALA A 218 -33.85 -3.12 -21.98
C ALA A 218 -34.74 -2.00 -21.40
N GLU A 219 -34.18 -1.06 -20.63
CA GLU A 219 -34.95 0.02 -19.98
C GLU A 219 -35.25 1.20 -20.92
N GLU A 220 -34.40 1.45 -21.92
CA GLU A 220 -34.52 2.61 -22.82
C GLU A 220 -35.70 2.48 -23.81
N GLU A 221 -36.06 1.27 -24.24
CA GLU A 221 -37.14 1.03 -25.23
C GLU A 221 -38.55 1.34 -24.67
N LEU A 222 -38.76 1.25 -23.35
CA LEU A 222 -40.09 1.38 -22.72
C LEU A 222 -40.58 2.84 -22.64
N HIS A 223 -39.67 3.80 -22.58
CA HIS A 223 -40.00 5.20 -22.34
C HIS A 223 -40.59 5.93 -23.55
N GLN A 224 -40.34 5.44 -24.78
CA GLN A 224 -40.71 6.15 -26.00
C GLN A 224 -42.21 6.01 -26.35
N LEU A 225 -42.87 4.93 -25.92
CA LEU A 225 -44.24 4.58 -26.32
C LEU A 225 -45.34 5.42 -25.62
N ASN A 226 -45.06 5.99 -24.43
CA ASN A 226 -46.08 6.64 -23.59
C ASN A 226 -46.45 8.07 -24.01
N ARG A 227 -45.70 8.72 -24.91
CA ARG A 227 -45.89 10.15 -25.24
C ARG A 227 -46.99 10.43 -26.26
N GLU A 228 -47.30 9.50 -27.16
CA GLU A 228 -48.18 9.77 -28.31
C GLU A 228 -49.70 9.81 -27.99
N LEU A 229 -50.13 9.39 -26.79
CA LEU A 229 -51.56 9.13 -26.52
C LEU A 229 -52.37 10.37 -26.07
N ASN A 230 -51.75 11.41 -25.53
CA ASN A 230 -52.46 12.46 -24.78
C ASN A 230 -53.08 13.62 -25.59
N GLU A 231 -52.73 13.84 -26.85
CA GLU A 231 -53.15 15.07 -27.57
C GLU A 231 -54.60 15.08 -28.12
N ARG A 232 -55.37 13.99 -28.09
CA ARG A 232 -56.65 13.90 -28.84
C ARG A 232 -57.93 14.45 -28.16
N ILE A 233 -57.91 14.86 -26.89
CA ILE A 233 -59.16 15.00 -26.09
C ILE A 233 -59.79 16.42 -26.08
N GLU A 234 -59.04 17.50 -26.26
CA GLU A 234 -59.51 18.85 -25.85
C GLU A 234 -60.58 19.55 -26.72
N LYS A 235 -61.00 19.02 -27.88
CA LYS A 235 -61.69 19.86 -28.90
C LYS A 235 -63.24 20.04 -28.84
N ARG A 236 -63.98 19.62 -27.80
CA ARG A 236 -65.45 19.33 -27.92
C ARG A 236 -66.48 20.17 -27.13
N VAL A 237 -66.13 21.21 -26.36
CA VAL A 237 -67.02 21.75 -25.30
C VAL A 237 -67.82 23.05 -25.61
N GLU A 238 -67.49 23.83 -26.63
CA GLU A 238 -67.92 25.25 -26.69
C GLU A 238 -69.37 25.55 -27.19
N GLU A 239 -70.17 24.59 -27.65
CA GLU A 239 -71.35 24.90 -28.48
C GLU A 239 -72.68 25.31 -27.76
N LEU A 240 -72.82 25.19 -26.43
CA LEU A 240 -74.17 25.08 -25.81
C LEU A 240 -74.82 26.34 -25.19
N ARG A 241 -74.14 27.49 -25.16
CA ARG A 241 -74.53 28.64 -24.29
C ARG A 241 -75.69 29.54 -24.78
N LYS A 242 -76.43 29.19 -25.84
CA LYS A 242 -77.32 30.14 -26.55
C LYS A 242 -78.81 30.08 -26.26
N SER A 243 -79.29 29.18 -25.39
CA SER A 243 -80.73 28.84 -25.33
C SER A 243 -81.60 29.68 -24.37
N GLU A 244 -81.05 30.62 -23.60
CA GLU A 244 -81.80 31.33 -22.54
C GLU A 244 -82.41 32.67 -22.99
N GLU A 245 -83.08 32.64 -24.14
CA GLU A 245 -84.22 33.49 -24.53
C GLU A 245 -85.49 33.11 -23.72
N VAL A 246 -85.28 32.56 -22.53
CA VAL A 246 -86.18 31.74 -21.69
C VAL A 246 -87.06 32.58 -20.77
N PHE A 247 -86.96 33.91 -20.75
CA PHE A 247 -87.85 34.70 -19.88
C PHE A 247 -89.33 34.67 -20.31
N ARG A 248 -89.63 34.48 -21.60
CA ARG A 248 -91.02 34.25 -22.04
C ARG A 248 -91.44 32.80 -21.85
N LEU A 249 -90.45 31.90 -21.85
CA LEU A 249 -90.58 30.66 -21.13
C LEU A 249 -90.87 30.97 -19.64
N MET A 250 -90.41 32.03 -18.95
CA MET A 250 -90.53 32.22 -17.48
C MET A 250 -91.86 31.82 -16.84
N VAL A 251 -93.01 32.37 -17.26
CA VAL A 251 -94.34 31.98 -16.70
C VAL A 251 -94.83 30.61 -17.24
N GLU A 252 -94.43 30.24 -18.47
CA GLU A 252 -94.55 28.86 -19.00
C GLU A 252 -93.49 27.89 -18.42
N SER A 253 -92.49 28.39 -17.69
CA SER A 253 -91.27 27.71 -17.21
C SER A 253 -91.31 27.53 -15.71
N VAL A 254 -92.18 28.27 -15.01
CA VAL A 254 -92.64 27.87 -13.69
C VAL A 254 -93.50 26.62 -13.88
N LYS A 255 -92.79 25.50 -14.06
CA LYS A 255 -93.34 24.15 -14.25
C LYS A 255 -93.63 23.49 -12.91
N ASP A 256 -92.91 23.91 -11.86
CA ASP A 256 -92.95 23.31 -10.53
C ASP A 256 -94.18 23.72 -9.72
N TYR A 257 -94.90 24.75 -10.17
CA TYR A 257 -96.16 25.20 -9.61
C TYR A 257 -97.26 25.09 -10.64
N ALA A 258 -98.31 24.36 -10.30
CA ALA A 258 -99.57 24.47 -11.00
C ALA A 258 -100.25 25.76 -10.54
N ILE A 259 -100.29 26.75 -11.44
CA ILE A 259 -100.92 28.04 -11.21
C ILE A 259 -102.12 28.12 -12.15
N TYR A 260 -103.29 28.10 -11.56
CA TYR A 260 -104.54 28.08 -12.31
C TYR A 260 -105.64 28.82 -11.57
N MET A 261 -106.64 29.28 -12.32
CA MET A 261 -107.74 30.06 -11.79
C MET A 261 -109.04 29.26 -11.91
N LEU A 262 -109.90 29.37 -10.92
CA LEU A 262 -111.24 28.78 -10.87
C LEU A 262 -112.30 29.87 -10.95
N ASP A 263 -113.49 29.56 -11.47
CA ASP A 263 -114.70 30.38 -11.36
C ASP A 263 -115.37 30.24 -9.97
N ARG A 264 -116.55 30.84 -9.79
CA ARG A 264 -117.30 30.84 -8.52
C ARG A 264 -117.79 29.46 -8.08
N ASP A 265 -118.01 28.55 -9.04
CA ASP A 265 -118.53 27.20 -8.79
C ASP A 265 -117.39 26.16 -8.70
N GLY A 266 -116.14 26.60 -8.86
CA GLY A 266 -114.94 25.76 -8.75
C GLY A 266 -114.47 25.16 -10.07
N ASN A 267 -114.92 25.68 -11.21
CA ASN A 267 -114.49 25.20 -12.53
C ASN A 267 -113.26 25.98 -13.03
N ILE A 268 -112.34 25.30 -13.71
CA ILE A 268 -111.03 25.85 -14.08
C ILE A 268 -111.16 26.77 -15.31
N ILE A 269 -110.61 27.99 -15.23
CA ILE A 269 -110.73 29.02 -16.29
C ILE A 269 -109.39 29.50 -16.87
N ILE A 270 -108.28 29.43 -16.12
CA ILE A 270 -106.93 29.77 -16.60
C ILE A 270 -105.98 28.65 -16.21
N TRP A 271 -105.08 28.27 -17.11
CA TRP A 271 -104.19 27.12 -16.93
C TRP A 271 -102.78 27.41 -17.48
N ASN A 272 -101.77 27.45 -16.61
CA ASN A 272 -100.38 27.62 -17.03
C ASN A 272 -99.72 26.28 -17.43
N LYS A 273 -98.55 26.32 -18.07
CA LYS A 273 -97.84 25.08 -18.47
C LYS A 273 -97.44 24.20 -17.28
N GLY A 274 -97.12 24.80 -16.14
CA GLY A 274 -96.85 24.07 -14.90
C GLY A 274 -98.05 23.29 -14.38
N ALA A 275 -99.27 23.82 -14.53
CA ALA A 275 -100.49 23.07 -14.22
C ALA A 275 -100.68 21.89 -15.19
N GLU A 276 -100.33 22.05 -16.48
CA GLU A 276 -100.39 20.93 -17.44
C GLU A 276 -99.46 19.77 -17.08
N LEU A 277 -98.20 20.08 -16.73
CA LEU A 277 -97.22 19.05 -16.39
C LEU A 277 -97.55 18.42 -15.03
N LEU A 278 -97.82 19.25 -14.03
CA LEU A 278 -97.98 18.75 -12.68
C LEU A 278 -99.24 17.89 -12.53
N LYS A 279 -100.33 18.24 -13.22
CA LYS A 279 -101.61 17.51 -13.13
C LYS A 279 -101.86 16.57 -14.30
N GLY A 280 -101.08 16.67 -15.37
CA GLY A 280 -101.18 15.80 -16.56
C GLY A 280 -102.32 16.16 -17.53
N TYR A 281 -103.02 17.27 -17.33
CA TYR A 281 -104.10 17.71 -18.21
C TYR A 281 -103.67 18.87 -19.11
N LYS A 282 -103.98 18.80 -20.41
CA LYS A 282 -103.80 19.94 -21.32
C LYS A 282 -104.85 21.00 -21.05
N ALA A 283 -104.51 22.28 -21.26
CA ALA A 283 -105.41 23.41 -21.03
C ALA A 283 -106.76 23.24 -21.72
N LYS A 284 -106.75 22.77 -22.98
CA LYS A 284 -107.97 22.50 -23.76
C LYS A 284 -108.88 21.40 -23.18
N ASP A 285 -108.32 20.46 -22.39
CA ASP A 285 -109.04 19.30 -21.85
C ASP A 285 -109.63 19.58 -20.45
N ILE A 286 -109.06 20.56 -19.73
CA ILE A 286 -109.31 20.79 -18.30
C ILE A 286 -110.01 22.11 -17.99
N ILE A 287 -109.91 23.09 -18.89
CA ILE A 287 -110.67 24.34 -18.77
C ILE A 287 -112.16 24.01 -18.89
N GLY A 288 -112.94 24.48 -17.91
CA GLY A 288 -114.36 24.18 -17.73
C GLY A 288 -114.65 23.00 -16.80
N GLN A 289 -113.66 22.18 -16.41
CA GLN A 289 -113.85 21.07 -15.49
C GLN A 289 -113.72 21.50 -14.02
N ASN A 290 -114.39 20.79 -13.12
CA ASN A 290 -114.35 21.08 -11.68
C ASN A 290 -113.07 20.56 -11.01
N PHE A 291 -112.42 21.38 -10.18
CA PHE A 291 -111.11 21.03 -9.58
C PHE A 291 -111.14 19.85 -8.59
N SER A 292 -112.31 19.40 -8.17
CA SER A 292 -112.50 18.26 -7.25
C SER A 292 -111.87 16.96 -7.77
N LEU A 293 -111.71 16.81 -9.08
CA LEU A 293 -111.05 15.66 -9.71
C LEU A 293 -109.57 15.47 -9.34
N PHE A 294 -108.91 16.48 -8.75
CA PHE A 294 -107.50 16.37 -8.32
C PHE A 294 -107.31 15.72 -6.94
N PHE A 295 -108.39 15.29 -6.28
CA PHE A 295 -108.38 14.66 -4.96
C PHE A 295 -108.52 13.14 -5.06
N THR A 296 -108.14 12.43 -3.99
CA THR A 296 -108.33 10.97 -3.92
C THR A 296 -109.82 10.63 -3.80
N LYS A 297 -110.23 9.38 -4.12
CA LYS A 297 -111.63 8.97 -4.02
C LYS A 297 -112.13 9.07 -2.57
N GLU A 298 -111.25 8.81 -1.61
CA GLU A 298 -111.48 8.94 -0.17
C GLU A 298 -111.69 10.41 0.25
N ASP A 299 -110.91 11.35 -0.31
CA ASP A 299 -111.07 12.78 -0.02
C ASP A 299 -112.35 13.37 -0.62
N ILE A 300 -112.78 12.88 -1.79
CA ILE A 300 -114.02 13.33 -2.45
C ILE A 300 -115.25 12.86 -1.67
N SER A 301 -115.30 11.60 -1.25
CA SER A 301 -116.44 11.06 -0.46
C SER A 301 -116.55 11.72 0.92
N ALA A 302 -115.44 12.15 1.50
CA ALA A 302 -115.39 12.94 2.73
C ALA A 302 -115.81 14.43 2.55
N GLY A 303 -116.13 14.87 1.32
CA GLY A 303 -116.59 16.23 1.02
C GLY A 303 -115.50 17.31 1.09
N LYS A 304 -114.21 16.93 1.03
CA LYS A 304 -113.06 17.84 1.20
C LYS A 304 -113.04 19.01 0.19
N PRO A 305 -113.34 18.84 -1.12
CA PRO A 305 -113.30 19.95 -2.09
C PRO A 305 -114.33 21.05 -1.81
N SER A 306 -115.57 20.69 -1.46
CA SER A 306 -116.63 21.66 -1.14
C SER A 306 -116.35 22.43 0.14
N ARG A 307 -115.74 21.76 1.14
CA ARG A 307 -115.27 22.41 2.37
C ARG A 307 -114.17 23.43 2.07
N LEU A 308 -113.24 23.13 1.17
CA LEU A 308 -112.15 24.05 0.79
C LEU A 308 -112.69 25.32 0.10
N LEU A 309 -113.67 25.20 -0.81
CA LEU A 309 -114.31 26.38 -1.42
C LEU A 309 -115.04 27.24 -0.38
N LYS A 310 -115.88 26.61 0.46
CA LYS A 310 -116.64 27.32 1.51
C LYS A 310 -115.72 28.05 2.49
N THR A 311 -114.66 27.38 2.95
CA THR A 311 -113.68 27.96 3.89
C THR A 311 -112.91 29.12 3.22
N THR A 312 -112.53 28.99 1.95
CA THR A 312 -111.85 30.08 1.21
C THR A 312 -112.76 31.29 1.01
N LEU A 313 -114.07 31.08 0.81
CA LEU A 313 -115.07 32.15 0.73
C LEU A 313 -115.26 32.88 2.05
N GLU A 314 -115.31 32.15 3.16
CA GLU A 314 -115.52 32.72 4.50
C GLU A 314 -114.26 33.43 5.05
N GLN A 315 -113.06 32.95 4.71
CA GLN A 315 -111.79 33.40 5.29
C GLN A 315 -110.83 34.11 4.30
N GLY A 316 -111.13 34.12 3.00
CA GLY A 316 -110.35 34.77 1.93
C GLY A 316 -109.16 33.94 1.39
N LYS A 317 -108.57 33.05 2.20
CA LYS A 317 -107.48 32.15 1.80
C LYS A 317 -107.52 30.85 2.62
N VAL A 318 -107.17 29.73 2.00
CA VAL A 318 -106.95 28.46 2.70
C VAL A 318 -105.66 27.78 2.21
N GLN A 319 -104.98 27.08 3.11
CA GLN A 319 -103.83 26.24 2.80
C GLN A 319 -104.11 24.81 3.25
N ASP A 320 -103.77 23.83 2.40
CA ASP A 320 -103.94 22.40 2.68
C ASP A 320 -102.75 21.62 2.10
N GLU A 321 -102.24 20.67 2.88
CA GLU A 321 -101.25 19.69 2.42
C GLU A 321 -101.88 18.32 2.30
N GLY A 322 -101.46 17.57 1.29
CA GLY A 322 -101.87 16.19 1.17
C GLY A 322 -101.69 15.62 -0.22
N TRP A 323 -101.99 14.34 -0.33
CA TRP A 323 -101.91 13.63 -1.60
C TRP A 323 -102.90 14.21 -2.61
N ARG A 324 -102.42 14.35 -3.85
CA ARG A 324 -103.21 14.74 -5.02
C ARG A 324 -103.02 13.72 -6.11
N VAL A 325 -104.03 13.61 -6.96
CA VAL A 325 -104.06 12.67 -8.06
C VAL A 325 -103.86 13.41 -9.38
N ARG A 326 -103.03 12.85 -10.26
CA ARG A 326 -102.81 13.31 -11.64
C ARG A 326 -103.80 12.62 -12.60
N LYS A 327 -103.86 13.07 -13.86
CA LYS A 327 -104.71 12.47 -14.92
C LYS A 327 -104.52 10.95 -15.09
N ASP A 328 -103.33 10.44 -14.85
CA ASP A 328 -102.95 9.02 -14.99
C ASP A 328 -103.22 8.16 -13.74
N GLY A 329 -103.69 8.77 -12.66
CA GLY A 329 -103.96 8.10 -11.38
C GLY A 329 -102.78 8.09 -10.40
N THR A 330 -101.59 8.57 -10.78
CA THR A 330 -100.43 8.66 -9.88
C THR A 330 -100.61 9.75 -8.83
N ARG A 331 -99.98 9.56 -7.67
CA ARG A 331 -100.10 10.46 -6.52
C ARG A 331 -98.86 11.35 -6.37
N PHE A 332 -99.06 12.56 -5.85
CA PHE A 332 -97.98 13.42 -5.37
C PHE A 332 -98.40 14.22 -4.15
N PHE A 333 -97.42 14.56 -3.31
CA PHE A 333 -97.68 15.27 -2.08
C PHE A 333 -97.65 16.77 -2.35
N ALA A 334 -98.83 17.39 -2.28
CA ALA A 334 -98.99 18.76 -2.70
C ALA A 334 -99.22 19.68 -1.51
N ASN A 335 -98.53 20.82 -1.48
CA ASN A 335 -98.94 21.98 -0.71
C ASN A 335 -99.79 22.87 -1.61
N VAL A 336 -101.01 23.13 -1.19
CA VAL A 336 -102.01 23.83 -1.99
C VAL A 336 -102.47 25.07 -1.26
N VAL A 337 -102.36 26.21 -1.94
CA VAL A 337 -102.90 27.49 -1.48
C VAL A 337 -104.01 27.91 -2.43
N MET A 338 -105.19 28.18 -1.89
CA MET A 338 -106.33 28.72 -2.64
C MET A 338 -106.72 30.07 -2.05
N THR A 339 -106.90 31.07 -2.91
CA THR A 339 -107.23 32.45 -2.51
C THR A 339 -108.39 32.95 -3.34
N SER A 340 -109.37 33.60 -2.70
CA SER A 340 -110.49 34.25 -3.39
C SER A 340 -109.99 35.46 -4.18
N ILE A 341 -110.34 35.55 -5.47
CA ILE A 341 -110.06 36.70 -6.34
C ILE A 341 -111.34 37.49 -6.53
N TYR A 342 -111.25 38.78 -6.27
CA TYR A 342 -112.31 39.75 -6.48
C TYR A 342 -111.96 40.66 -7.66
N ASN A 343 -112.96 41.09 -8.42
CA ASN A 343 -112.75 42.11 -9.43
C ASN A 343 -112.72 43.50 -8.78
N ASN A 344 -112.43 44.52 -9.59
CA ASN A 344 -112.33 45.92 -9.14
C ASN A 344 -113.62 46.47 -8.52
N LYS A 345 -114.78 45.80 -8.67
CA LYS A 345 -116.06 46.13 -8.01
C LYS A 345 -116.32 45.33 -6.73
N HIS A 346 -115.29 44.68 -6.18
CA HIS A 346 -115.34 43.83 -4.97
C HIS A 346 -116.32 42.66 -5.06
N GLN A 347 -116.70 42.24 -6.28
CA GLN A 347 -117.47 41.03 -6.48
C GLN A 347 -116.52 39.86 -6.69
N LEU A 348 -116.79 38.73 -6.03
CA LEU A 348 -115.99 37.52 -6.20
C LEU A 348 -115.95 37.15 -7.69
N THR A 349 -114.78 37.00 -8.28
CA THR A 349 -114.60 36.59 -9.67
C THR A 349 -114.33 35.10 -9.76
N GLY A 350 -113.67 34.55 -8.73
CA GLY A 350 -113.32 33.14 -8.66
C GLY A 350 -112.21 32.93 -7.64
N PHE A 351 -111.41 31.88 -7.83
CA PHE A 351 -110.31 31.54 -6.91
C PHE A 351 -109.00 31.34 -7.67
N ALA A 352 -107.92 31.98 -7.24
CA ALA A 352 -106.58 31.60 -7.65
C ALA A 352 -106.15 30.38 -6.85
N LYS A 353 -105.58 29.40 -7.55
CA LYS A 353 -105.02 28.22 -6.95
C LYS A 353 -103.59 28.05 -7.37
N VAL A 354 -102.71 27.98 -6.37
CA VAL A 354 -101.31 27.64 -6.54
C VAL A 354 -101.09 26.31 -5.84
N THR A 355 -100.72 25.32 -6.62
CA THR A 355 -100.43 23.96 -6.13
C THR A 355 -98.96 23.68 -6.39
N ARG A 356 -98.19 23.49 -5.31
CA ARG A 356 -96.79 23.09 -5.37
C ARG A 356 -96.67 21.61 -5.06
N ASP A 357 -95.90 20.89 -5.86
CA ASP A 357 -95.43 19.57 -5.46
C ASP A 357 -94.27 19.74 -4.46
N ILE A 358 -94.46 19.27 -3.23
CA ILE A 358 -93.43 19.31 -2.19
C ILE A 358 -92.78 17.94 -1.98
N THR A 359 -93.01 16.99 -2.89
CA THR A 359 -92.37 15.66 -2.84
C THR A 359 -90.83 15.79 -2.81
N VAL A 360 -90.26 16.68 -3.63
CA VAL A 360 -88.81 16.99 -3.64
C VAL A 360 -88.34 17.64 -2.33
N GLN A 361 -89.16 18.51 -1.72
CA GLN A 361 -88.79 19.17 -0.47
C GLN A 361 -88.69 18.18 0.70
N LYS A 362 -89.53 17.14 0.71
CA LYS A 362 -89.46 16.06 1.70
C LYS A 362 -88.27 15.13 1.47
N GLN A 363 -87.91 14.87 0.21
CA GLN A 363 -86.66 14.19 -0.15
C GLN A 363 -85.42 14.98 0.27
N ASN A 364 -85.44 16.31 0.09
CA ASN A 364 -84.35 17.20 0.53
C ASN A 364 -84.18 17.21 2.06
N GLN A 365 -85.24 17.01 2.83
CA GLN A 365 -85.15 16.93 4.30
C GLN A 365 -84.38 15.67 4.74
N LEU A 366 -84.68 14.51 4.15
CA LEU A 366 -83.94 13.27 4.39
C LEU A 366 -82.49 13.38 3.91
N ARG A 367 -82.26 14.01 2.75
CA ARG A 367 -80.91 14.33 2.25
C ARG A 367 -80.11 15.17 3.24
N ILE A 368 -80.71 16.20 3.84
CA ILE A 368 -80.05 17.04 4.86
C ILE A 368 -79.68 16.21 6.10
N GLU A 369 -80.53 15.30 6.54
CA GLU A 369 -80.25 14.41 7.68
C GLU A 369 -79.07 13.46 7.39
N HIS A 370 -79.02 12.88 6.19
CA HIS A 370 -77.90 12.05 5.73
C HIS A 370 -76.58 12.84 5.65
N LEU A 371 -76.61 14.03 5.03
CA LEU A 371 -75.46 14.91 4.93
C LEU A 371 -74.95 15.33 6.31
N ASN A 372 -75.84 15.68 7.24
CA ASN A 372 -75.46 16.05 8.61
C ASN A 372 -74.72 14.91 9.34
N ARG A 373 -75.13 13.65 9.13
CA ARG A 373 -74.43 12.48 9.70
C ARG A 373 -73.02 12.31 9.13
N LEU A 374 -72.86 12.50 7.82
CA LEU A 374 -71.55 12.46 7.17
C LEU A 374 -70.65 13.62 7.60
N TYR A 375 -71.18 14.84 7.70
CA TYR A 375 -70.45 15.99 8.23
C TYR A 375 -70.01 15.77 9.69
N ALA A 376 -70.87 15.20 10.54
CA ALA A 376 -70.51 14.87 11.91
C ALA A 376 -69.40 13.81 11.97
N THR A 377 -69.46 12.79 11.11
CA THR A 377 -68.44 11.76 10.99
C THR A 377 -67.10 12.35 10.54
N LEU A 378 -67.10 13.14 9.46
CA LEU A 378 -65.91 13.82 8.94
C LEU A 378 -65.27 14.73 10.00
N SER A 379 -66.08 15.55 10.68
CA SER A 379 -65.59 16.45 11.74
C SER A 379 -64.93 15.69 12.90
N GLN A 380 -65.53 14.59 13.35
CA GLN A 380 -64.99 13.79 14.46
C GLN A 380 -63.75 12.97 14.05
N ILE A 381 -63.72 12.49 12.80
CA ILE A 381 -62.52 11.89 12.22
C ILE A 381 -61.40 12.93 12.24
N ASN A 382 -61.64 14.14 11.73
CA ASN A 382 -60.62 15.19 11.70
C ASN A 382 -60.11 15.59 13.09
N GLU A 383 -60.97 15.68 14.11
CA GLU A 383 -60.54 15.91 15.50
C GLU A 383 -59.65 14.76 16.02
N THR A 384 -59.99 13.52 15.67
CA THR A 384 -59.24 12.32 16.04
C THR A 384 -57.89 12.25 15.34
N LEU A 385 -57.84 12.56 14.03
CA LEU A 385 -56.61 12.54 13.22
C LEU A 385 -55.51 13.43 13.81
N VAL A 386 -55.88 14.61 14.34
CA VAL A 386 -54.93 15.55 14.96
C VAL A 386 -54.33 15.00 16.28
N ARG A 387 -55.03 14.09 16.97
CA ARG A 387 -54.61 13.57 18.29
C ARG A 387 -53.81 12.27 18.20
N VAL A 388 -53.92 11.53 17.10
CA VAL A 388 -53.23 10.25 16.91
C VAL A 388 -51.73 10.49 16.75
N LYS A 389 -50.91 9.83 17.58
CA LYS A 389 -49.45 9.91 17.52
C LYS A 389 -48.78 8.71 16.83
N HIS A 390 -49.53 7.62 16.65
CA HIS A 390 -49.01 6.34 16.21
C HIS A 390 -49.93 5.72 15.16
N LYS A 391 -49.34 5.20 14.07
CA LYS A 391 -50.06 4.65 12.91
C LYS A 391 -51.02 3.52 13.30
N GLU A 392 -50.66 2.74 14.32
CA GLU A 392 -51.43 1.58 14.81
C GLU A 392 -52.78 1.98 15.42
N GLN A 393 -52.89 3.22 15.92
CA GLN A 393 -54.11 3.73 16.57
C GLN A 393 -55.06 4.42 15.58
N LEU A 394 -54.60 4.68 14.35
CA LEU A 394 -55.32 5.47 13.37
C LEU A 394 -56.59 4.77 12.87
N PHE A 395 -56.45 3.58 12.28
CA PHE A 395 -57.58 2.83 11.71
C PHE A 395 -58.65 2.44 12.74
N PRO A 396 -58.32 1.94 13.95
CA PRO A 396 -59.34 1.65 14.96
C PRO A 396 -60.16 2.86 15.38
N SER A 397 -59.55 4.04 15.43
CA SER A 397 -60.25 5.25 15.84
C SER A 397 -61.22 5.73 14.75
N ILE A 398 -60.86 5.58 13.46
CA ILE A 398 -61.72 5.94 12.33
C ILE A 398 -62.97 5.05 12.26
N CYS A 399 -62.82 3.72 12.38
CA CYS A 399 -63.95 2.79 12.38
C CYS A 399 -64.93 3.08 13.53
N ARG A 400 -64.40 3.38 14.73
CA ARG A 400 -65.21 3.75 15.89
C ARG A 400 -66.04 5.01 15.65
N VAL A 401 -65.42 6.07 15.13
CA VAL A 401 -66.11 7.34 14.85
C VAL A 401 -67.21 7.16 13.81
N ALA A 402 -66.97 6.36 12.77
CA ALA A 402 -67.96 6.07 11.73
C ALA A 402 -69.24 5.45 12.33
N VAL A 403 -69.12 4.52 13.27
CA VAL A 403 -70.28 3.91 13.93
C VAL A 403 -70.88 4.83 14.99
N GLU A 404 -70.10 5.32 15.94
CA GLU A 404 -70.62 6.08 17.10
C GLU A 404 -71.19 7.45 16.70
N SER A 405 -70.51 8.17 15.81
CA SER A 405 -70.90 9.53 15.39
C SER A 405 -71.70 9.53 14.08
N GLY A 406 -71.31 8.69 13.11
CA GLY A 406 -72.02 8.55 11.85
C GLY A 406 -73.29 7.71 11.92
N LYS A 407 -73.47 6.95 13.00
CA LYS A 407 -74.57 6.00 13.21
C LYS A 407 -74.65 4.95 12.09
N PHE A 408 -73.50 4.60 11.51
CA PHE A 408 -73.42 3.49 10.56
C PHE A 408 -73.48 2.18 11.34
N GLY A 409 -74.17 1.17 10.78
CA GLY A 409 -74.36 -0.09 11.48
C GLY A 409 -73.08 -0.94 11.57
N LEU A 410 -72.16 -0.77 10.59
CA LEU A 410 -70.85 -1.42 10.57
C LEU A 410 -69.82 -0.56 9.82
N ALA A 411 -68.59 -0.50 10.33
CA ALA A 411 -67.43 0.09 9.66
C ALA A 411 -66.20 -0.79 9.83
N TRP A 412 -65.48 -1.07 8.75
CA TRP A 412 -64.24 -1.85 8.81
C TRP A 412 -63.21 -1.37 7.78
N ILE A 413 -61.92 -1.50 8.12
CA ILE A 413 -60.79 -1.12 7.27
C ILE A 413 -60.00 -2.36 6.86
N GLY A 414 -59.81 -2.52 5.55
CA GLY A 414 -58.93 -3.54 4.97
C GLY A 414 -57.65 -2.92 4.41
N VAL A 415 -56.49 -3.49 4.75
CA VAL A 415 -55.19 -3.08 4.20
C VAL A 415 -54.92 -3.86 2.92
N LEU A 416 -54.65 -3.13 1.83
CA LEU A 416 -54.40 -3.65 0.50
C LEU A 416 -52.90 -3.81 0.28
N ASP A 417 -52.45 -4.99 -0.13
CA ASP A 417 -51.18 -5.13 -0.84
C ASP A 417 -51.40 -4.78 -2.32
N PRO A 418 -50.86 -3.65 -2.81
CA PRO A 418 -51.10 -3.20 -4.18
C PRO A 418 -50.51 -4.17 -5.23
N VAL A 419 -49.50 -4.96 -4.87
CA VAL A 419 -48.85 -5.90 -5.78
C VAL A 419 -49.71 -7.16 -5.92
N SER A 420 -50.06 -7.82 -4.83
CA SER A 420 -50.86 -9.06 -4.89
C SER A 420 -52.35 -8.81 -5.14
N GLY A 421 -52.87 -7.63 -4.78
CA GLY A 421 -54.31 -7.37 -4.80
C GLY A 421 -55.07 -8.01 -3.62
N VAL A 422 -54.35 -8.52 -2.62
CA VAL A 422 -54.95 -9.10 -1.42
C VAL A 422 -55.22 -7.99 -0.40
N ILE A 423 -56.45 -7.94 0.09
CA ILE A 423 -56.90 -7.11 1.20
C ILE A 423 -56.99 -7.99 2.43
N THR A 424 -56.32 -7.57 3.50
CA THR A 424 -56.44 -8.19 4.83
C THR A 424 -57.25 -7.25 5.73
N ILE A 425 -58.28 -7.77 6.40
CA ILE A 425 -59.07 -6.97 7.33
C ILE A 425 -58.17 -6.61 8.53
N ALA A 426 -57.94 -5.31 8.72
CA ALA A 426 -57.06 -4.81 9.78
C ALA A 426 -57.86 -4.43 11.02
N VAL A 427 -59.04 -3.82 10.84
CA VAL A 427 -59.91 -3.41 11.95
C VAL A 427 -61.38 -3.48 11.56
N GLU A 428 -62.24 -3.83 12.51
CA GLU A 428 -63.70 -3.88 12.38
C GLU A 428 -64.36 -3.26 13.62
N PHE A 429 -65.47 -2.55 13.43
CA PHE A 429 -66.28 -1.98 14.51
C PHE A 429 -67.75 -1.89 14.07
N GLY A 430 -68.71 -2.37 14.87
CA GLY A 430 -70.14 -2.40 14.55
C GLY A 430 -71.03 -2.59 15.78
N GLU A 431 -72.36 -2.45 15.61
CA GLU A 431 -73.33 -2.57 16.72
C GLU A 431 -73.58 -4.04 17.17
N VAL A 432 -73.24 -5.01 16.34
CA VAL A 432 -73.37 -6.46 16.59
C VAL A 432 -71.99 -7.11 16.48
N GLU A 433 -71.73 -8.17 17.25
CA GLU A 433 -70.53 -9.02 17.12
C GLU A 433 -70.65 -9.83 15.81
N LEU A 434 -70.38 -9.16 14.68
CA LEU A 434 -70.37 -9.77 13.37
C LEU A 434 -69.11 -10.61 13.20
N SER A 435 -69.26 -11.81 12.63
CA SER A 435 -68.14 -12.58 12.10
C SER A 435 -68.11 -12.35 10.60
N LEU A 436 -67.23 -11.46 10.13
CA LEU A 436 -67.01 -11.30 8.69
C LEU A 436 -66.69 -12.67 8.06
N PRO A 437 -67.36 -13.04 6.95
CA PRO A 437 -67.24 -14.39 6.36
C PRO A 437 -65.88 -14.66 5.72
N PHE A 438 -64.99 -13.67 5.67
CA PHE A 438 -63.66 -13.73 5.07
C PHE A 438 -62.67 -13.03 5.98
N THR A 439 -61.44 -13.55 6.10
CA THR A 439 -60.31 -12.88 6.77
C THR A 439 -59.39 -12.14 5.79
N THR A 440 -59.41 -12.58 4.53
CA THR A 440 -58.65 -11.98 3.41
C THR A 440 -59.48 -12.03 2.12
N ILE A 441 -59.37 -10.99 1.30
CA ILE A 441 -60.13 -10.82 0.04
C ILE A 441 -59.14 -10.54 -1.08
N ASN A 442 -59.19 -11.25 -2.21
CA ASN A 442 -58.37 -10.94 -3.38
C ASN A 442 -59.18 -10.18 -4.43
N VAL A 443 -58.96 -8.87 -4.57
CA VAL A 443 -59.71 -8.04 -5.51
C VAL A 443 -59.30 -8.24 -6.97
N LYS A 444 -58.21 -8.96 -7.26
CA LYS A 444 -57.82 -9.33 -8.63
C LYS A 444 -58.47 -10.63 -9.10
N GLU A 445 -59.17 -11.34 -8.23
CA GLU A 445 -59.82 -12.64 -8.53
C GLU A 445 -61.34 -12.59 -8.31
N ALA A 446 -62.09 -13.30 -9.17
CA ALA A 446 -63.54 -13.44 -9.00
C ALA A 446 -63.85 -14.22 -7.71
N PRO A 447 -64.91 -13.86 -6.95
CA PRO A 447 -65.99 -12.93 -7.31
C PRO A 447 -65.74 -11.45 -6.94
N PHE A 448 -64.62 -11.11 -6.29
CA PHE A 448 -64.42 -9.78 -5.69
C PHE A 448 -63.91 -8.72 -6.69
N THR A 449 -63.53 -9.10 -7.91
CA THR A 449 -63.03 -8.15 -8.92
C THR A 449 -64.01 -7.03 -9.28
N ASN A 450 -65.30 -7.36 -9.38
CA ASN A 450 -66.33 -6.43 -9.84
C ASN A 450 -67.31 -6.04 -8.73
N ASP A 451 -66.93 -6.28 -7.48
CA ASP A 451 -67.75 -5.90 -6.35
C ASP A 451 -67.47 -4.47 -5.88
N ILE A 452 -68.17 -4.03 -4.82
CA ILE A 452 -68.03 -2.68 -4.30
C ILE A 452 -66.57 -2.36 -3.88
N ILE A 453 -65.81 -3.36 -3.42
CA ILE A 453 -64.45 -3.21 -2.92
C ILE A 453 -63.44 -3.26 -4.08
N GLY A 454 -63.55 -4.27 -4.95
CA GLY A 454 -62.69 -4.41 -6.13
C GLY A 454 -62.86 -3.25 -7.11
N SER A 455 -64.08 -2.75 -7.26
CA SER A 455 -64.37 -1.54 -8.05
C SER A 455 -63.75 -0.29 -7.42
N ALA A 456 -63.75 -0.16 -6.09
CA ALA A 456 -63.11 0.97 -5.41
C ALA A 456 -61.59 0.96 -5.58
N VAL A 457 -60.95 -0.22 -5.53
CA VAL A 457 -59.51 -0.36 -5.84
C VAL A 457 -59.22 -0.04 -7.31
N ALA A 458 -60.02 -0.58 -8.24
CA ALA A 458 -59.80 -0.40 -9.67
C ALA A 458 -60.02 1.04 -10.14
N THR A 459 -61.03 1.71 -9.59
CA THR A 459 -61.39 3.09 -9.97
C THR A 459 -60.64 4.14 -9.15
N GLY A 460 -60.17 3.78 -7.95
CA GLY A 460 -59.57 4.69 -6.98
C GLY A 460 -60.51 5.77 -6.46
N LYS A 461 -61.82 5.57 -6.59
CA LYS A 461 -62.91 6.44 -6.13
C LYS A 461 -63.78 5.70 -5.14
N VAL A 462 -64.56 6.46 -4.35
CA VAL A 462 -65.63 5.89 -3.52
C VAL A 462 -66.64 5.16 -4.41
N VAL A 463 -66.97 3.92 -4.05
CA VAL A 463 -68.03 3.14 -4.70
C VAL A 463 -69.12 2.87 -3.67
N ALA A 464 -70.37 3.14 -4.04
CA ALA A 464 -71.51 3.04 -3.14
C ALA A 464 -72.64 2.20 -3.75
N CYS A 465 -73.38 1.53 -2.89
CA CYS A 465 -74.55 0.74 -3.19
C CYS A 465 -75.76 1.28 -2.41
N LYS A 466 -76.75 1.81 -3.13
CA LYS A 466 -77.98 2.37 -2.55
C LYS A 466 -79.01 1.33 -2.09
N ASN A 467 -78.97 0.13 -2.68
CA ASN A 467 -79.87 -0.97 -2.37
C ASN A 467 -79.18 -2.32 -2.56
N ILE A 468 -78.71 -2.88 -1.44
CA ILE A 468 -77.98 -4.15 -1.36
C ILE A 468 -78.80 -5.32 -1.92
N GLN A 469 -80.13 -5.30 -1.78
CA GLN A 469 -81.01 -6.39 -2.21
C GLN A 469 -80.99 -6.56 -3.73
N THR A 470 -80.83 -5.47 -4.48
CA THR A 470 -80.94 -5.48 -5.95
C THR A 470 -79.60 -5.32 -6.68
N ASP A 471 -78.56 -4.79 -6.03
CA ASP A 471 -77.32 -4.40 -6.71
C ASP A 471 -76.40 -5.59 -7.01
N PRO A 472 -76.04 -5.85 -8.28
CA PRO A 472 -75.13 -6.95 -8.65
C PRO A 472 -73.77 -6.92 -7.95
N ALA A 473 -73.22 -5.74 -7.63
CA ALA A 473 -71.92 -5.62 -6.96
C ALA A 473 -71.94 -6.16 -5.53
N MET A 474 -73.13 -6.31 -4.94
CA MET A 474 -73.32 -6.87 -3.60
C MET A 474 -73.60 -8.37 -3.61
N GLN A 475 -73.54 -9.07 -4.74
CA GLN A 475 -73.99 -10.47 -4.84
C GLN A 475 -73.39 -11.41 -3.78
N GLN A 476 -72.08 -11.35 -3.54
CA GLN A 476 -71.36 -12.16 -2.54
C GLN A 476 -71.50 -11.62 -1.10
N TRP A 477 -71.89 -10.37 -0.92
CA TRP A 477 -72.09 -9.74 0.40
C TRP A 477 -73.56 -9.75 0.85
N ARG A 478 -74.52 -9.91 -0.08
CA ARG A 478 -75.95 -9.66 0.12
C ARG A 478 -76.57 -10.52 1.22
N ALA A 479 -76.22 -11.80 1.27
CA ALA A 479 -76.80 -12.72 2.25
C ALA A 479 -76.44 -12.30 3.68
N MET A 480 -75.18 -11.93 3.91
CA MET A 480 -74.68 -11.42 5.19
C MET A 480 -75.30 -10.05 5.49
N ALA A 481 -75.16 -9.10 4.56
CA ALA A 481 -75.59 -7.73 4.81
C ALA A 481 -77.10 -7.60 5.12
N LEU A 482 -77.96 -8.39 4.46
CA LEU A 482 -79.40 -8.38 4.74
C LEU A 482 -79.78 -9.13 6.03
N ALA A 483 -78.99 -10.13 6.45
CA ALA A 483 -79.24 -10.86 7.69
C ALA A 483 -79.12 -9.93 8.91
N ASP A 484 -78.19 -8.98 8.84
CA ASP A 484 -77.95 -7.99 9.89
C ASP A 484 -78.69 -6.67 9.66
N GLY A 485 -79.60 -6.62 8.68
CA GLY A 485 -80.49 -5.50 8.45
C GLY A 485 -79.86 -4.30 7.73
N PHE A 486 -78.72 -4.48 7.06
CA PHE A 486 -78.11 -3.43 6.25
C PHE A 486 -78.77 -3.34 4.86
N HIS A 487 -78.98 -2.12 4.39
CA HIS A 487 -79.70 -1.86 3.15
C HIS A 487 -78.87 -1.10 2.12
N SER A 488 -77.80 -0.43 2.55
CA SER A 488 -76.86 0.32 1.70
C SER A 488 -75.43 0.21 2.24
N ALA A 489 -74.45 0.40 1.36
CA ALA A 489 -73.02 0.28 1.69
C ALA A 489 -72.15 1.21 0.85
N ALA A 490 -70.95 1.54 1.34
CA ALA A 490 -69.94 2.30 0.60
C ALA A 490 -68.52 1.81 0.92
N SER A 491 -67.63 1.86 -0.08
CA SER A 491 -66.20 1.57 0.07
C SER A 491 -65.38 2.78 -0.33
N VAL A 492 -64.51 3.25 0.57
CA VAL A 492 -63.74 4.48 0.47
C VAL A 492 -62.24 4.17 0.42
N PRO A 493 -61.54 4.52 -0.67
CA PRO A 493 -60.10 4.25 -0.79
C PRO A 493 -59.26 5.24 0.03
N ILE A 494 -58.26 4.72 0.75
CA ILE A 494 -57.26 5.47 1.53
C ILE A 494 -55.89 5.30 0.86
N ARG A 495 -55.16 6.40 0.69
CA ARG A 495 -53.88 6.46 0.01
C ARG A 495 -52.73 6.75 0.96
N GLN A 496 -51.55 6.27 0.58
CA GLN A 496 -50.25 6.70 1.12
C GLN A 496 -49.34 6.97 -0.08
N ASP A 497 -48.73 8.16 -0.13
CA ASP A 497 -47.90 8.61 -1.27
C ASP A 497 -48.60 8.45 -2.64
N GLY A 498 -49.91 8.69 -2.68
CA GLY A 498 -50.74 8.60 -3.90
C GLY A 498 -51.19 7.19 -4.29
N VAL A 499 -50.67 6.14 -3.67
CA VAL A 499 -51.04 4.72 -3.90
C VAL A 499 -52.14 4.30 -2.92
N ILE A 500 -53.15 3.55 -3.37
CA ILE A 500 -54.19 3.02 -2.47
C ILE A 500 -53.59 1.90 -1.62
N VAL A 501 -53.63 2.08 -0.31
CA VAL A 501 -53.06 1.14 0.67
C VAL A 501 -54.10 0.54 1.61
N ALA A 502 -55.29 1.13 1.69
CA ALA A 502 -56.39 0.61 2.50
C ALA A 502 -57.75 1.05 1.95
N LEU A 503 -58.81 0.38 2.39
CA LEU A 503 -60.19 0.76 2.11
C LEU A 503 -61.02 0.79 3.39
N LEU A 504 -61.76 1.87 3.60
CA LEU A 504 -62.77 2.01 4.64
C LEU A 504 -64.14 1.62 4.08
N ASN A 505 -64.75 0.58 4.63
CA ASN A 505 -66.03 0.04 4.20
C ASN A 505 -67.10 0.35 5.25
N LEU A 506 -68.24 0.88 4.80
CA LEU A 506 -69.35 1.36 5.64
C LEU A 506 -70.66 0.68 5.23
N PHE A 507 -71.49 0.31 6.20
CA PHE A 507 -72.84 -0.23 5.99
C PHE A 507 -73.87 0.55 6.80
N SER A 508 -75.05 0.78 6.20
CA SER A 508 -76.16 1.51 6.84
C SER A 508 -77.46 0.72 6.80
N HIS A 509 -78.29 0.90 7.82
CA HIS A 509 -79.67 0.40 7.89
C HIS A 509 -80.63 1.18 6.99
N ASP A 510 -80.27 2.39 6.56
CA ASP A 510 -81.14 3.22 5.72
C ASP A 510 -81.07 2.77 4.25
N MET A 511 -82.24 2.64 3.61
CA MET A 511 -82.33 2.53 2.16
C MET A 511 -81.98 3.87 1.51
N ASP A 512 -81.35 3.84 0.34
CA ASP A 512 -80.93 5.02 -0.43
C ASP A 512 -79.92 5.94 0.28
N MET A 513 -79.21 5.46 1.31
CA MET A 513 -78.01 6.14 1.82
C MET A 513 -76.84 5.93 0.84
N PHE A 514 -75.94 6.91 0.78
CA PHE A 514 -74.82 6.98 -0.16
C PHE A 514 -75.25 7.06 -1.63
N SER A 515 -76.44 7.59 -1.87
CA SER A 515 -77.02 7.72 -3.21
C SER A 515 -76.80 9.09 -3.82
N ASP A 516 -76.50 10.10 -3.00
CA ASP A 516 -76.28 11.48 -3.42
C ASP A 516 -74.80 11.76 -3.71
N GLU A 517 -74.53 12.59 -4.73
CA GLU A 517 -73.16 12.96 -5.09
C GLU A 517 -72.44 13.73 -3.97
N GLU A 518 -73.14 14.53 -3.17
CA GLU A 518 -72.54 15.22 -2.03
C GLU A 518 -72.20 14.24 -0.91
N GLU A 519 -73.02 13.20 -0.69
CA GLU A 519 -72.69 12.12 0.27
C GLU A 519 -71.43 11.37 -0.16
N ILE A 520 -71.31 11.04 -1.45
CA ILE A 520 -70.11 10.40 -2.02
C ILE A 520 -68.89 11.34 -1.91
N ARG A 521 -69.07 12.64 -2.13
CA ARG A 521 -68.01 13.65 -2.00
C ARG A 521 -67.48 13.74 -0.56
N LEU A 522 -68.37 13.75 0.44
CA LEU A 522 -67.98 13.77 1.85
C LEU A 522 -67.25 12.49 2.25
N LEU A 523 -67.68 11.33 1.75
CA LEU A 523 -66.93 10.08 1.94
C LEU A 523 -65.55 10.14 1.27
N GLN A 524 -65.44 10.75 0.09
CA GLN A 524 -64.17 10.95 -0.59
C GLN A 524 -63.25 11.88 0.21
N GLU A 525 -63.79 12.92 0.84
CA GLU A 525 -63.08 13.84 1.74
C GLU A 525 -62.56 13.12 2.98
N ILE A 526 -63.38 12.27 3.62
CA ILE A 526 -62.93 11.39 4.71
C ILE A 526 -61.72 10.55 4.27
N GLY A 527 -61.78 9.95 3.07
CA GLY A 527 -60.67 9.18 2.51
C GLY A 527 -59.40 10.03 2.32
N VAL A 528 -59.54 11.27 1.84
CA VAL A 528 -58.41 12.20 1.64
C VAL A 528 -57.79 12.64 2.97
N ASP A 529 -58.60 13.01 3.96
CA ASP A 529 -58.12 13.49 5.26
C ASP A 529 -57.36 12.38 6.02
N VAL A 530 -57.89 11.15 5.97
CA VAL A 530 -57.20 9.97 6.52
C VAL A 530 -55.89 9.69 5.77
N SER A 531 -55.87 9.86 4.45
CA SER A 531 -54.65 9.71 3.64
C SER A 531 -53.59 10.74 4.04
N PHE A 532 -53.98 12.01 4.22
CA PHE A 532 -53.08 13.09 4.62
C PHE A 532 -52.47 12.85 6.01
N ALA A 533 -53.27 12.37 6.97
CA ALA A 533 -52.77 12.01 8.29
C ALA A 533 -51.75 10.86 8.24
N LEU A 534 -51.96 9.88 7.35
CA LEU A 534 -51.05 8.75 7.13
C LEU A 534 -49.69 9.22 6.59
N ASP A 535 -49.69 10.13 5.60
CA ASP A 535 -48.48 10.72 5.03
C ASP A 535 -47.72 11.58 6.07
N THR A 536 -48.44 12.36 6.87
CA THR A 536 -47.86 13.23 7.92
C THR A 536 -47.14 12.41 9.01
N LEU A 537 -47.76 11.31 9.45
CA LEU A 537 -47.14 10.40 10.42
C LEU A 537 -45.88 9.72 9.83
N HIS A 538 -45.90 9.36 8.54
CA HIS A 538 -44.73 8.78 7.86
C HIS A 538 -43.56 9.78 7.75
N MET A 539 -43.84 11.02 7.35
CA MET A 539 -42.83 12.08 7.23
C MET A 539 -42.18 12.44 8.58
N THR A 540 -42.97 12.47 9.65
CA THR A 540 -42.45 12.77 11.00
C THR A 540 -41.45 11.71 11.47
N GLU A 541 -41.70 10.43 11.16
CA GLU A 541 -40.77 9.33 11.45
C GLU A 541 -39.48 9.43 10.62
N LEU A 542 -39.61 9.74 9.32
CA LEU A 542 -38.47 9.94 8.43
C LEU A 542 -37.58 11.13 8.85
N GLN A 543 -38.18 12.23 9.29
CA GLN A 543 -37.45 13.41 9.76
C GLN A 543 -36.62 13.08 11.02
N LYS A 544 -37.19 12.31 11.94
CA LYS A 544 -36.49 11.86 13.16
C LYS A 544 -35.31 10.93 12.84
N GLN A 545 -35.47 10.05 11.85
CA GLN A 545 -34.37 9.19 11.37
C GLN A 545 -33.26 9.98 10.66
N THR A 546 -33.64 11.01 9.90
CA THR A 546 -32.68 11.90 9.22
C THR A 546 -31.87 12.72 10.24
N GLU A 547 -32.51 13.24 11.28
CA GLU A 547 -31.83 13.99 12.35
C GLU A 547 -30.84 13.10 13.12
N LEU A 548 -31.20 11.85 13.41
CA LEU A 548 -30.30 10.88 14.04
C LEU A 548 -29.10 10.57 13.13
N SER A 549 -29.34 10.36 11.84
CA SER A 549 -28.29 10.09 10.86
C SER A 549 -27.32 11.28 10.69
N LEU A 550 -27.85 12.51 10.74
CA LEU A 550 -27.02 13.71 10.69
C LEU A 550 -26.14 13.83 11.93
N ARG A 551 -26.69 13.59 13.13
CA ARG A 551 -25.91 13.60 14.38
C ARG A 551 -24.83 12.51 14.41
N GLU A 552 -25.11 11.33 13.87
CA GLU A 552 -24.11 10.25 13.74
C GLU A 552 -23.02 10.61 12.73
N SER A 553 -23.37 11.22 11.59
CA SER A 553 -22.41 11.70 10.59
C SER A 553 -21.50 12.81 11.14
N GLU A 554 -22.05 13.80 11.85
CA GLU A 554 -21.27 14.86 12.50
C GLU A 554 -20.30 14.29 13.54
N ARG A 555 -20.75 13.30 14.31
CA ARG A 555 -19.90 12.61 15.30
C ARG A 555 -18.77 11.84 14.61
N HIS A 556 -19.09 11.06 13.57
CA HIS A 556 -18.09 10.32 12.80
C HIS A 556 -17.05 11.24 12.15
N PHE A 557 -17.46 12.38 11.59
CA PHE A 557 -16.53 13.35 11.01
C PHE A 557 -15.61 13.96 12.08
N LYS A 558 -16.17 14.35 13.23
CA LYS A 558 -15.39 14.91 14.33
C LYS A 558 -14.38 13.89 14.88
N ASP A 559 -14.77 12.64 15.03
CA ASP A 559 -13.90 11.56 15.49
C ASP A 559 -12.78 11.25 14.47
N MET A 560 -13.12 11.23 13.16
CA MET A 560 -12.16 10.99 12.07
C MET A 560 -11.16 12.13 11.90
N PHE A 561 -11.52 13.38 12.18
CA PHE A 561 -10.57 14.50 12.11
C PHE A 561 -9.76 14.62 13.41
N THR A 562 -10.43 14.74 14.55
CA THR A 562 -9.76 15.07 15.82
C THR A 562 -8.94 13.91 16.38
N GLY A 563 -9.46 12.68 16.32
CA GLY A 563 -8.85 11.48 16.90
C GLY A 563 -7.87 10.74 15.99
N HIS A 564 -7.62 11.22 14.77
CA HIS A 564 -6.73 10.55 13.83
C HIS A 564 -5.25 10.78 14.18
N SER A 565 -4.43 9.75 13.98
CA SER A 565 -3.00 9.76 14.34
C SER A 565 -2.10 10.53 13.37
N ALA A 566 -2.48 10.63 12.10
CA ALA A 566 -1.78 11.50 11.14
C ALA A 566 -1.99 12.98 11.46
N ILE A 567 -0.97 13.80 11.25
CA ILE A 567 -0.99 15.25 11.51
C ILE A 567 -1.84 15.92 10.44
N MET A 568 -2.92 16.61 10.84
CA MET A 568 -3.86 17.23 9.92
C MET A 568 -4.05 18.71 10.24
N LEU A 569 -4.01 19.55 9.21
CA LEU A 569 -4.25 20.99 9.27
C LEU A 569 -5.32 21.37 8.24
N ILE A 570 -6.17 22.33 8.60
CA ILE A 570 -7.07 23.04 7.68
C ILE A 570 -6.53 24.45 7.54
N ILE A 571 -6.20 24.87 6.32
CA ILE A 571 -5.52 26.15 6.07
C ILE A 571 -6.36 26.98 5.11
N ASN A 572 -6.53 28.27 5.39
CA ASN A 572 -7.14 29.19 4.43
C ASN A 572 -6.12 29.53 3.32
N PRO A 573 -6.39 29.22 2.04
CA PRO A 573 -5.45 29.37 0.95
C PRO A 573 -5.19 30.83 0.55
N ASP A 574 -6.09 31.76 0.87
CA ASP A 574 -5.93 33.18 0.52
C ASP A 574 -5.06 33.93 1.53
N THR A 575 -5.11 33.52 2.80
CA THR A 575 -4.42 34.21 3.91
C THR A 575 -3.24 33.42 4.48
N GLY A 576 -3.19 32.11 4.25
CA GLY A 576 -2.20 31.19 4.81
C GLY A 576 -2.46 30.81 6.27
N PHE A 577 -3.51 31.33 6.92
CA PHE A 577 -3.82 31.01 8.32
C PHE A 577 -4.25 29.56 8.50
N ILE A 578 -3.80 28.94 9.58
CA ILE A 578 -4.27 27.62 10.02
C ILE A 578 -5.65 27.85 10.67
N ASN A 579 -6.71 27.37 10.03
CA ASN A 579 -8.07 27.46 10.56
C ASN A 579 -8.34 26.38 11.61
N ASP A 580 -7.81 25.18 11.41
CA ASP A 580 -7.99 24.08 12.36
C ASP A 580 -6.84 23.07 12.31
N ALA A 581 -6.70 22.29 13.38
CA ALA A 581 -5.68 21.26 13.53
C ALA A 581 -6.20 20.13 14.43
N ASN A 582 -5.79 18.90 14.15
CA ASN A 582 -6.17 17.76 14.98
C ASN A 582 -5.22 17.54 16.18
N TYR A 583 -5.52 16.56 17.05
CA TYR A 583 -4.68 16.30 18.23
C TYR A 583 -3.25 15.88 17.87
N ALA A 584 -3.08 15.09 16.81
CA ALA A 584 -1.75 14.71 16.32
C ALA A 584 -0.93 15.94 15.89
N ALA A 585 -1.56 16.96 15.27
CA ALA A 585 -0.88 18.20 14.93
C ALA A 585 -0.47 19.02 16.16
N ILE A 586 -1.32 19.08 17.18
CA ILE A 586 -0.99 19.76 18.45
C ILE A 586 0.21 19.08 19.12
N GLU A 587 0.20 17.75 19.20
CA GLU A 587 1.31 16.97 19.77
C GLU A 587 2.58 17.11 18.96
N PHE A 588 2.47 17.01 17.63
CA PHE A 588 3.60 17.17 16.73
C PHE A 588 4.18 18.57 16.83
N TYR A 589 3.44 19.65 16.55
CA TYR A 589 4.02 20.99 16.53
C TYR A 589 4.32 21.57 17.91
N GLY A 590 3.65 21.10 18.97
CA GLY A 590 3.86 21.55 20.35
C GLY A 590 3.15 22.86 20.72
N TRP A 591 2.38 23.45 19.80
CA TRP A 591 1.48 24.58 20.08
C TRP A 591 0.06 24.09 20.35
N THR A 592 -0.65 24.80 21.22
CA THR A 592 -2.08 24.58 21.44
C THR A 592 -2.89 24.94 20.18
N ILE A 593 -4.13 24.44 20.08
CA ILE A 593 -4.99 24.75 18.93
C ILE A 593 -5.24 26.26 18.76
N ASP A 594 -5.38 27.00 19.87
CA ASP A 594 -5.60 28.45 19.83
C ASP A 594 -4.35 29.24 19.44
N GLU A 595 -3.16 28.67 19.66
CA GLU A 595 -1.89 29.22 19.18
C GLU A 595 -1.69 28.90 17.71
N LEU A 596 -1.89 27.63 17.30
CA LEU A 596 -1.82 27.22 15.89
C LEU A 596 -2.76 28.06 15.03
N ARG A 597 -3.97 28.36 15.50
CA ARG A 597 -4.94 29.20 14.77
C ARG A 597 -4.51 30.65 14.55
N LYS A 598 -3.51 31.12 15.28
CA LYS A 598 -2.92 32.46 15.11
C LYS A 598 -1.72 32.45 14.19
N LEU A 599 -1.19 31.27 13.86
CA LEU A 599 -0.05 31.10 12.98
C LEU A 599 -0.52 30.94 11.53
N ARG A 600 0.33 31.39 10.62
CA ARG A 600 0.25 31.06 9.21
C ARG A 600 1.15 29.88 8.89
N ILE A 601 0.87 29.22 7.78
CA ILE A 601 1.69 28.11 7.30
C ILE A 601 3.15 28.54 7.06
N GLN A 602 3.40 29.81 6.72
CA GLN A 602 4.76 30.35 6.58
C GLN A 602 5.50 30.50 7.92
N ASP A 603 4.78 30.64 9.04
CA ASP A 603 5.41 30.80 10.36
C ASP A 603 5.97 29.47 10.89
N ILE A 604 5.39 28.36 10.43
CA ILE A 604 5.81 27.00 10.81
C ILE A 604 6.63 26.31 9.73
N ASN A 605 6.83 26.93 8.56
CA ASN A 605 7.59 26.37 7.45
C ASN A 605 8.84 27.22 7.21
N THR A 606 10.01 26.58 7.29
CA THR A 606 11.32 27.24 7.17
C THR A 606 11.80 27.40 5.72
N SER A 607 11.07 26.87 4.74
CA SER A 607 11.36 27.05 3.32
C SER A 607 11.14 28.51 2.88
N ASN A 608 11.65 28.85 1.69
CA ASN A 608 11.49 30.19 1.12
C ASN A 608 9.99 30.53 0.97
N PRO A 609 9.52 31.71 1.43
CA PRO A 609 8.13 32.15 1.26
C PRO A 609 7.57 32.00 -0.17
N GLU A 610 8.37 32.26 -1.21
CA GLU A 610 7.95 32.10 -2.62
C GLU A 610 7.69 30.64 -3.02
N GLU A 611 8.36 29.69 -2.37
CA GLU A 611 8.15 28.26 -2.59
C GLU A 611 6.82 27.81 -1.95
N ILE A 612 6.52 28.33 -0.76
CA ILE A 612 5.28 28.06 -0.04
C ILE A 612 4.08 28.63 -0.80
N GLU A 613 4.17 29.87 -1.31
CA GLU A 613 3.11 30.46 -2.13
C GLU A 613 2.87 29.68 -3.43
N ARG A 614 3.94 29.24 -4.10
CA ARG A 614 3.81 28.36 -5.28
C ARG A 614 3.12 27.05 -4.93
N ALA A 615 3.44 26.43 -3.81
CA ALA A 615 2.80 25.19 -3.37
C ALA A 615 1.30 25.37 -3.06
N ILE A 616 0.92 26.49 -2.42
CA ILE A 616 -0.48 26.86 -2.21
C ILE A 616 -1.21 27.03 -3.55
N HIS A 617 -0.59 27.74 -4.51
CA HIS A 617 -1.18 27.95 -5.83
C HIS A 617 -1.36 26.63 -6.60
N GLN A 618 -0.33 25.78 -6.64
CA GLN A 618 -0.37 24.46 -7.29
C GLN A 618 -1.42 23.54 -6.67
N THR A 619 -1.64 23.62 -5.35
CA THR A 619 -2.69 22.85 -4.67
C THR A 619 -4.10 23.34 -5.03
N ARG A 620 -4.27 24.65 -5.27
CA ARG A 620 -5.56 25.23 -5.72
C ARG A 620 -5.90 24.84 -7.15
N THR A 621 -4.91 24.85 -8.04
CA THR A 621 -5.09 24.46 -9.45
C THR A 621 -5.15 22.94 -9.62
N GLY A 622 -4.71 22.17 -8.61
CA GLY A 622 -4.64 20.71 -8.64
C GLY A 622 -3.46 20.17 -9.44
N GLU A 623 -2.49 21.03 -9.79
CA GLU A 623 -1.27 20.66 -10.53
C GLU A 623 -0.34 19.78 -9.70
N ASN A 624 -0.21 20.10 -8.42
CA ASN A 624 0.55 19.30 -7.47
C ASN A 624 -0.12 19.34 -6.10
N THR A 625 -0.10 18.22 -5.40
CA THR A 625 -0.71 18.04 -4.07
C THR A 625 0.27 17.48 -3.06
N HIS A 626 1.53 17.29 -3.46
CA HIS A 626 2.56 16.65 -2.66
C HIS A 626 3.85 17.47 -2.66
N PHE A 627 4.37 17.76 -1.46
CA PHE A 627 5.50 18.65 -1.25
C PHE A 627 6.40 18.15 -0.13
N LEU A 628 7.70 18.47 -0.21
CA LEU A 628 8.66 18.24 0.87
C LEU A 628 9.05 19.59 1.47
N PHE A 629 8.88 19.73 2.77
CA PHE A 629 9.17 20.95 3.49
C PHE A 629 9.94 20.68 4.78
N ARG A 630 10.50 21.75 5.35
CA ARG A 630 11.09 21.73 6.68
C ARG A 630 10.22 22.55 7.62
N HIS A 631 9.61 21.91 8.61
CA HIS A 631 8.70 22.56 9.54
C HIS A 631 9.36 22.83 10.89
N LEU A 632 9.03 23.98 11.48
CA LEU A 632 9.46 24.45 12.79
C LEU A 632 8.43 24.07 13.86
N ARG A 633 8.91 23.57 14.99
CA ARG A 633 8.10 23.24 16.17
C ARG A 633 8.23 24.32 17.26
N ALA A 634 7.34 24.30 18.24
CA ALA A 634 7.34 25.24 19.37
C ALA A 634 8.64 25.21 20.20
N ASP A 635 9.28 24.03 20.28
CA ASP A 635 10.60 23.84 20.94
C ASP A 635 11.79 24.30 20.08
N LYS A 636 11.51 24.91 18.92
CA LYS A 636 12.46 25.35 17.88
C LYS A 636 13.17 24.23 17.14
N SER A 637 12.81 22.96 17.36
CA SER A 637 13.32 21.87 16.55
C SER A 637 12.72 21.90 15.15
N ILE A 638 13.53 21.51 14.16
CA ILE A 638 13.12 21.42 12.76
C ILE A 638 12.85 19.95 12.43
N ARG A 639 11.82 19.71 11.61
CA ARG A 639 11.45 18.39 11.08
C ARG A 639 11.33 18.45 9.58
N ASP A 640 11.92 17.47 8.90
CA ASP A 640 11.61 17.22 7.50
C ASP A 640 10.24 16.57 7.41
N VAL A 641 9.36 17.18 6.64
CA VAL A 641 7.98 16.74 6.51
C VAL A 641 7.55 16.56 5.07
N GLU A 642 6.78 15.51 4.86
CA GLU A 642 6.10 15.22 3.62
C GLU A 642 4.65 15.68 3.73
N VAL A 643 4.28 16.65 2.89
CA VAL A 643 3.03 17.40 3.00
C VAL A 643 2.12 17.06 1.82
N TYR A 644 0.97 16.49 2.14
CA TYR A 644 -0.09 16.16 1.19
C TYR A 644 -1.25 17.12 1.39
N SER A 645 -1.52 17.96 0.41
CA SER A 645 -2.52 19.02 0.52
C SER A 645 -3.52 18.97 -0.61
N ARG A 646 -4.81 19.15 -0.30
CA ARG A 646 -5.88 19.21 -1.31
C ARG A 646 -6.89 20.30 -0.97
N THR A 647 -7.41 20.94 -2.00
CA THR A 647 -8.48 21.93 -1.85
C THR A 647 -9.82 21.24 -1.57
N ILE A 648 -10.48 21.63 -0.48
CA ILE A 648 -11.87 21.32 -0.14
C ILE A 648 -12.70 22.60 -0.16
N VAL A 649 -14.00 22.51 -0.43
CA VAL A 649 -14.91 23.66 -0.43
C VAL A 649 -16.00 23.42 0.59
N THR A 650 -16.12 24.33 1.55
CA THR A 650 -17.19 24.33 2.55
C THR A 650 -17.86 25.70 2.56
N ASP A 651 -19.19 25.72 2.47
CA ASP A 651 -20.00 26.96 2.40
C ASP A 651 -19.53 27.96 1.32
N GLY A 652 -19.00 27.45 0.20
CA GLY A 652 -18.48 28.25 -0.90
C GLY A 652 -17.07 28.82 -0.70
N ASN A 653 -16.43 28.60 0.46
CA ASN A 653 -15.07 29.03 0.74
C ASN A 653 -14.07 27.88 0.52
N PRO A 654 -12.95 28.11 -0.19
CA PRO A 654 -11.91 27.10 -0.35
C PRO A 654 -11.05 27.00 0.91
N PHE A 655 -10.75 25.78 1.33
CA PHE A 655 -9.76 25.46 2.36
C PHE A 655 -8.78 24.42 1.84
N LEU A 656 -7.54 24.47 2.29
CA LEU A 656 -6.57 23.40 2.07
C LEU A 656 -6.69 22.42 3.22
N TYR A 657 -7.05 21.18 2.91
CA TYR A 657 -6.94 20.06 3.83
C TYR A 657 -5.57 19.42 3.65
N THR A 658 -4.73 19.51 4.68
CA THR A 658 -3.32 19.18 4.63
C THR A 658 -3.00 18.08 5.63
N ILE A 659 -2.41 16.98 5.16
CA ILE A 659 -1.83 15.91 5.96
C ILE A 659 -0.31 16.06 5.93
N VAL A 660 0.33 15.95 7.09
CA VAL A 660 1.77 16.09 7.25
C VAL A 660 2.33 14.78 7.82
N HIS A 661 3.41 14.28 7.23
CA HIS A 661 4.16 13.14 7.76
C HIS A 661 5.55 13.59 8.17
N ASP A 662 5.98 13.24 9.38
CA ASP A 662 7.37 13.40 9.78
C ASP A 662 8.22 12.33 9.09
N VAL A 663 9.14 12.75 8.25
CA VAL A 663 10.05 11.88 7.51
C VAL A 663 11.51 12.13 7.89
N THR A 664 11.76 12.88 8.97
CA THR A 664 13.11 13.29 9.39
C THR A 664 14.06 12.10 9.55
N GLU A 665 13.68 11.09 10.33
CA GLU A 665 14.54 9.91 10.52
C GLU A 665 14.72 9.12 9.23
N ARG A 666 13.64 8.91 8.48
CA ARG A 666 13.68 8.18 7.22
C ARG A 666 14.64 8.85 6.22
N ARG A 667 14.56 10.18 6.07
CA ARG A 667 15.40 10.96 5.17
C ARG A 667 16.87 10.91 5.61
N HIS A 668 17.15 10.96 6.91
CA HIS A 668 18.50 10.77 7.44
C HIS A 668 19.07 9.40 7.05
N TYR A 669 18.30 8.31 7.21
CA TYR A 669 18.73 6.98 6.79
C TYR A 669 18.95 6.86 5.29
N GLU A 670 18.07 7.43 4.46
CA GLU A 670 18.21 7.40 3.01
C GLU A 670 19.49 8.11 2.55
N ILE A 671 19.73 9.34 3.02
CA ILE A 671 20.93 10.14 2.66
C ILE A 671 22.22 9.43 3.11
N THR A 672 22.25 8.90 4.35
CA THR A 672 23.43 8.22 4.88
C THR A 672 23.73 6.92 4.15
N THR A 673 22.68 6.16 3.81
CA THR A 673 22.83 4.91 3.04
C THR A 673 23.32 5.20 1.63
N GLU A 674 22.77 6.22 0.97
CA GLU A 674 23.19 6.64 -0.37
C GLU A 674 24.67 7.04 -0.40
N LEU A 675 25.11 7.89 0.55
CA LEU A 675 26.51 8.28 0.67
C LEU A 675 27.42 7.06 0.94
N HIS A 676 27.01 6.16 1.85
CA HIS A 676 27.78 4.97 2.18
C HIS A 676 27.95 4.04 0.97
N ILE A 677 26.89 3.82 0.18
CA ILE A 677 26.94 3.03 -1.06
C ILE A 677 27.87 3.68 -2.07
N ALA A 678 27.72 4.98 -2.33
CA ALA A 678 28.56 5.70 -3.28
C ALA A 678 30.05 5.62 -2.91
N LEU A 679 30.37 5.76 -1.63
CA LEU A 679 31.75 5.62 -1.15
C LEU A 679 32.26 4.19 -1.34
N LEU A 680 31.47 3.15 -0.99
CA LEU A 680 31.85 1.75 -1.15
C LEU A 680 32.13 1.36 -2.61
N GLU A 681 31.32 1.83 -3.56
CA GLU A 681 31.52 1.58 -4.99
C GLU A 681 32.83 2.19 -5.51
N MET A 682 33.26 3.32 -4.93
CA MET A 682 34.50 4.00 -5.29
C MET A 682 35.75 3.42 -4.61
N VAL A 683 35.62 2.61 -3.55
CA VAL A 683 36.76 2.13 -2.75
C VAL A 683 37.80 1.41 -3.59
N GLU A 684 37.45 0.58 -4.56
CA GLU A 684 38.47 -0.17 -5.32
C GLU A 684 39.17 0.69 -6.39
N SER A 685 38.45 1.62 -7.01
CA SER A 685 38.86 2.32 -8.23
C SER A 685 39.43 3.72 -7.98
N SER A 686 39.12 4.32 -6.83
CA SER A 686 39.44 5.73 -6.54
C SER A 686 40.51 5.87 -5.46
N SER A 687 41.15 7.04 -5.41
CA SER A 687 42.11 7.38 -4.36
C SER A 687 41.41 7.80 -3.06
N ILE A 688 42.14 7.82 -1.94
CA ILE A 688 41.61 8.33 -0.66
C ILE A 688 41.15 9.79 -0.81
N LYS A 689 41.89 10.59 -1.58
CA LYS A 689 41.54 11.99 -1.86
C LYS A 689 40.17 12.09 -2.53
N ASP A 690 39.89 11.24 -3.52
CA ASP A 690 38.60 11.25 -4.24
C ASP A 690 37.42 10.89 -3.31
N LEU A 691 37.62 9.92 -2.41
CA LEU A 691 36.61 9.54 -1.40
C LEU A 691 36.32 10.69 -0.43
N LEU A 692 37.37 11.35 0.05
CA LEU A 692 37.25 12.50 0.95
C LEU A 692 36.61 13.70 0.22
N GLN A 693 36.93 13.92 -1.04
CA GLN A 693 36.39 15.01 -1.85
C GLN A 693 34.88 14.84 -2.11
N LEU A 694 34.44 13.62 -2.48
CA LEU A 694 33.00 13.31 -2.58
C LEU A 694 32.27 13.56 -1.24
N THR A 695 32.91 13.14 -0.15
CA THR A 695 32.38 13.33 1.20
C THR A 695 32.24 14.80 1.55
N LEU A 696 33.23 15.62 1.22
CA LEU A 696 33.21 17.06 1.45
C LEU A 696 32.16 17.76 0.57
N ASP A 697 32.01 17.35 -0.69
CA ASP A 697 30.95 17.86 -1.56
C ASP A 697 29.56 17.55 -0.98
N LYS A 698 29.36 16.34 -0.45
CA LYS A 698 28.11 15.99 0.23
C LYS A 698 27.90 16.76 1.54
N ALA A 699 28.98 16.99 2.29
CA ALA A 699 28.93 17.82 3.51
C ALA A 699 28.55 19.28 3.19
N GLU A 700 29.06 19.84 2.10
CA GLU A 700 28.67 21.17 1.61
C GLU A 700 27.20 21.22 1.23
N GLU A 701 26.72 20.23 0.47
CA GLU A 701 25.31 20.13 0.06
C GLU A 701 24.37 20.09 1.27
N LEU A 702 24.64 19.21 2.25
CA LEU A 702 23.78 19.00 3.42
C LEU A 702 23.74 20.19 4.38
N THR A 703 24.83 20.95 4.45
CA THR A 703 24.94 22.13 5.33
C THR A 703 24.71 23.45 4.60
N GLU A 704 24.44 23.41 3.30
CA GLU A 704 24.36 24.58 2.41
C GLU A 704 25.62 25.47 2.49
N SER A 705 26.78 24.84 2.68
CA SER A 705 28.09 25.49 2.76
C SER A 705 28.73 25.62 1.39
N SER A 706 29.83 26.38 1.30
CA SER A 706 30.57 26.57 0.05
C SER A 706 32.06 26.30 0.16
N ILE A 707 32.54 26.00 1.37
CA ILE A 707 33.92 25.59 1.67
C ILE A 707 33.86 24.27 2.44
N GLY A 708 34.78 23.35 2.14
CA GLY A 708 34.90 22.06 2.82
C GLY A 708 36.34 21.58 2.88
N PHE A 709 36.78 21.09 4.04
CA PHE A 709 38.12 20.54 4.24
C PHE A 709 38.12 19.31 5.15
N PHE A 710 39.08 18.41 4.93
CA PHE A 710 39.28 17.23 5.77
C PHE A 710 40.77 17.08 6.13
N HIS A 711 41.08 17.00 7.43
CA HIS A 711 42.43 16.76 7.91
C HIS A 711 42.49 15.47 8.73
N PHE A 712 43.58 14.72 8.56
CA PHE A 712 43.93 13.66 9.52
C PHE A 712 44.72 14.25 10.68
N VAL A 713 44.53 13.65 11.85
CA VAL A 713 45.31 13.92 13.05
C VAL A 713 46.22 12.73 13.28
N ALA A 714 47.54 12.96 13.31
CA ALA A 714 48.50 11.89 13.53
C ALA A 714 48.39 11.30 14.94
N GLU A 715 49.00 10.13 15.14
CA GLU A 715 48.98 9.44 16.44
C GLU A 715 49.60 10.24 17.59
N ASP A 716 50.50 11.17 17.26
CA ASP A 716 51.14 12.10 18.20
C ASP A 716 50.16 13.14 18.77
N GLN A 717 48.95 13.24 18.20
CA GLN A 717 47.88 14.20 18.54
C GLN A 717 48.30 15.68 18.45
N ILE A 718 49.42 15.96 17.77
CA ILE A 718 49.95 17.31 17.58
C ILE A 718 50.21 17.62 16.12
N THR A 719 50.13 16.66 15.21
CA THR A 719 50.32 16.90 13.77
C THR A 719 49.01 16.75 13.01
N LEU A 720 48.63 17.79 12.27
CA LEU A 720 47.52 17.78 11.32
C LEU A 720 48.05 17.67 9.90
N SER A 721 47.41 16.86 9.07
CA SER A 721 47.74 16.76 7.64
C SER A 721 46.48 16.99 6.82
N LEU A 722 46.51 17.99 5.95
CA LEU A 722 45.41 18.25 5.01
C LEU A 722 45.37 17.16 3.96
N GLN A 723 44.21 16.50 3.83
CA GLN A 723 44.02 15.39 2.91
C GLN A 723 43.19 15.76 1.69
N ALA A 724 42.18 16.63 1.86
CA ALA A 724 41.32 17.04 0.77
C ALA A 724 40.62 18.38 1.05
N TRP A 725 40.35 19.09 -0.04
CA TRP A 725 39.36 20.15 -0.14
C TRP A 725 38.12 19.61 -0.86
N SER A 726 36.96 20.25 -0.66
CA SER A 726 35.81 20.01 -1.53
C SER A 726 36.12 20.43 -2.96
N THR A 727 35.38 19.88 -3.93
CA THR A 727 35.52 20.19 -5.35
C THR A 727 35.32 21.67 -5.63
N ASN A 728 34.34 22.31 -4.97
CA ASN A 728 34.09 23.73 -5.14
C ASN A 728 35.23 24.58 -4.55
N THR A 729 35.75 24.20 -3.39
CA THR A 729 36.88 24.91 -2.76
C THR A 729 38.13 24.84 -3.63
N GLU A 730 38.50 23.64 -4.06
CA GLU A 730 39.73 23.38 -4.84
C GLU A 730 39.69 24.05 -6.23
N LYS A 731 38.53 24.03 -6.91
CA LYS A 731 38.44 24.57 -8.28
C LYS A 731 38.17 26.06 -8.35
N ASN A 732 37.41 26.62 -7.40
CA ASN A 732 36.83 27.95 -7.55
C ASN A 732 37.25 28.96 -6.46
N MET A 733 37.75 28.52 -5.31
CA MET A 733 37.92 29.42 -4.15
C MET A 733 39.33 29.47 -3.55
N CYS A 734 40.08 28.38 -3.57
CA CYS A 734 41.40 28.29 -2.94
C CYS A 734 42.44 27.84 -3.97
N THR A 735 43.47 28.66 -4.19
CA THR A 735 44.60 28.34 -5.08
C THR A 735 45.91 28.11 -4.33
N ALA A 736 45.88 28.14 -2.99
CA ALA A 736 47.03 27.88 -2.15
C ALA A 736 47.46 26.40 -2.21
N GLU A 737 48.76 26.13 -2.37
CA GLU A 737 49.31 24.77 -2.31
C GLU A 737 49.20 24.22 -0.88
N GLY A 738 48.34 23.22 -0.66
CA GLY A 738 48.03 22.68 0.67
C GLY A 738 48.05 21.15 0.78
N ASP A 739 48.08 20.43 -0.35
CA ASP A 739 47.95 18.96 -0.35
C ASP A 739 49.17 18.31 0.32
N GLY A 740 48.94 17.53 1.39
CA GLY A 740 50.01 16.91 2.19
C GLY A 740 50.80 17.86 3.10
N MET A 741 50.39 19.13 3.26
CA MET A 741 51.01 20.05 4.22
C MET A 741 50.73 19.61 5.65
N HIS A 742 51.79 19.55 6.47
CA HIS A 742 51.72 19.20 7.88
C HIS A 742 51.74 20.46 8.75
N TYR A 743 50.75 20.58 9.63
CA TYR A 743 50.64 21.65 10.61
C TYR A 743 50.83 21.10 12.02
N ALA A 744 51.63 21.78 12.85
CA ALA A 744 51.59 21.54 14.28
C ALA A 744 50.28 22.11 14.86
N LEU A 745 49.58 21.35 15.69
CA LEU A 745 48.29 21.70 16.27
C LEU A 745 48.38 22.97 17.12
N ASP A 746 49.49 23.19 17.81
CA ASP A 746 49.78 24.43 18.57
C ASP A 746 49.96 25.65 17.66
N SER A 747 50.31 25.40 16.39
CA SER A 747 50.55 26.42 15.38
C SER A 747 49.36 26.63 14.43
N ALA A 748 48.35 25.75 14.45
CA ALA A 748 47.15 25.89 13.63
C ALA A 748 46.18 26.95 14.19
N GLY A 749 45.43 27.62 13.29
CA GLY A 749 44.45 28.66 13.64
C GLY A 749 43.21 28.11 14.36
N ILE A 750 42.19 28.96 14.54
CA ILE A 750 40.95 28.61 15.29
C ILE A 750 40.16 27.45 14.67
N TRP A 751 40.34 27.17 13.37
CA TRP A 751 39.74 26.02 12.70
C TRP A 751 40.21 24.66 13.28
N ALA A 752 41.35 24.63 13.97
CA ALA A 752 41.85 23.44 14.67
C ALA A 752 41.34 23.32 16.12
N ASP A 753 40.53 24.27 16.61
CA ASP A 753 39.99 24.22 17.97
C ASP A 753 39.12 22.99 18.20
N ALA A 754 38.47 22.48 17.17
CA ALA A 754 37.72 21.24 17.26
C ALA A 754 38.59 20.04 17.69
N ALA A 755 39.82 19.96 17.17
CA ALA A 755 40.79 18.94 17.60
C ALA A 755 41.32 19.22 19.02
N ARG A 756 41.65 20.48 19.34
CA ARG A 756 42.18 20.87 20.67
C ARG A 756 41.17 20.66 21.80
N GLN A 757 39.93 21.04 21.58
CA GLN A 757 38.84 20.96 22.55
C GLN A 757 38.15 19.59 22.54
N ARG A 758 38.41 18.77 21.52
CA ARG A 758 37.79 17.45 21.31
C ARG A 758 36.26 17.53 21.26
N ASN A 759 35.75 18.66 20.79
CA ASN A 759 34.32 18.94 20.62
C ASN A 759 34.10 19.76 19.35
N ALA A 760 32.88 19.75 18.81
CA ALA A 760 32.54 20.58 17.66
C ALA A 760 32.62 22.08 18.00
N VAL A 761 33.04 22.89 17.04
CA VAL A 761 33.20 24.34 17.22
C VAL A 761 32.50 25.08 16.07
N ILE A 762 31.71 26.09 16.41
CA ILE A 762 31.02 26.98 15.46
C ILE A 762 31.59 28.40 15.60
N HIS A 763 31.99 28.98 14.47
CA HIS A 763 32.39 30.38 14.35
C HIS A 763 31.47 31.09 13.34
N ASN A 764 30.32 31.59 13.80
CA ASN A 764 29.34 32.27 12.93
C ASN A 764 29.76 33.70 12.50
N ASP A 765 30.65 34.31 13.26
CA ASP A 765 31.33 35.57 12.92
C ASP A 765 32.84 35.35 13.01
N TYR A 766 33.41 34.81 11.93
CA TYR A 766 34.83 34.47 11.88
C TYR A 766 35.74 35.71 12.03
N ALA A 767 35.25 36.88 11.61
CA ALA A 767 36.02 38.12 11.67
C ALA A 767 36.21 38.65 13.09
N ALA A 768 35.26 38.38 13.99
CA ALA A 768 35.26 38.85 15.36
C ALA A 768 36.09 37.98 16.35
N VAL A 769 36.59 36.82 15.92
CA VAL A 769 37.34 35.91 16.80
C VAL A 769 38.75 36.45 17.07
N LYS A 770 39.12 36.59 18.37
CA LYS A 770 40.34 37.28 18.82
C LYS A 770 41.66 36.56 18.50
N ASP A 771 41.67 35.24 18.48
CA ASP A 771 42.88 34.41 18.32
C ASP A 771 43.07 33.85 16.89
N ARG A 772 42.40 34.45 15.89
CA ARG A 772 42.54 34.02 14.50
C ARG A 772 43.95 34.33 13.96
N LYS A 773 44.55 33.34 13.29
CA LYS A 773 45.78 33.54 12.50
C LYS A 773 45.40 34.06 11.10
N GLY A 774 46.32 34.80 10.47
CA GLY A 774 46.12 35.28 9.09
C GLY A 774 46.04 34.14 8.09
N MET A 775 45.40 34.38 6.95
CA MET A 775 45.29 33.41 5.86
C MET A 775 46.44 33.59 4.86
N PRO A 776 47.01 32.51 4.31
CA PRO A 776 48.04 32.61 3.27
C PRO A 776 47.45 33.17 1.96
N ASP A 777 48.32 33.74 1.12
CA ASP A 777 47.92 34.30 -0.17
C ASP A 777 47.28 33.22 -1.06
N GLY A 778 46.11 33.53 -1.62
CA GLY A 778 45.33 32.59 -2.46
C GLY A 778 44.35 31.68 -1.71
N HIS A 779 44.25 31.79 -0.38
CA HIS A 779 43.27 31.04 0.42
C HIS A 779 41.84 31.61 0.29
N ALA A 780 40.82 30.74 0.37
CA ALA A 780 39.42 31.13 0.36
C ALA A 780 39.05 32.04 1.55
N GLU A 781 38.26 33.09 1.32
CA GLU A 781 37.77 33.97 2.40
C GLU A 781 36.78 33.22 3.30
N VAL A 782 37.03 33.19 4.62
CA VAL A 782 36.14 32.54 5.59
C VAL A 782 35.34 33.60 6.35
N LYS A 783 34.01 33.60 6.18
CA LYS A 783 33.05 34.45 6.90
C LYS A 783 32.48 33.76 8.13
N ARG A 784 32.26 32.46 8.01
CA ARG A 784 31.80 31.57 9.08
C ARG A 784 32.22 30.14 8.79
N GLU A 785 32.40 29.37 9.84
CA GLU A 785 32.75 27.95 9.75
C GLU A 785 32.16 27.14 10.89
N VAL A 786 32.06 25.84 10.66
CA VAL A 786 31.84 24.82 11.68
C VAL A 786 32.82 23.68 11.43
N VAL A 787 33.43 23.19 12.51
CA VAL A 787 34.42 22.11 12.44
C VAL A 787 34.07 21.05 13.47
N VAL A 788 34.05 19.79 13.05
CA VAL A 788 33.75 18.64 13.91
C VAL A 788 34.98 17.73 14.03
N PRO A 789 35.32 17.28 15.26
CA PRO A 789 36.35 16.28 15.44
C PRO A 789 35.77 14.88 15.32
N LEU A 790 36.55 13.98 14.72
CA LEU A 790 36.25 12.57 14.66
C LEU A 790 37.05 11.82 15.73
N LEU A 791 36.35 11.12 16.63
CA LEU A 791 36.96 10.40 17.74
C LEU A 791 36.95 8.88 17.53
N ARG A 792 38.08 8.23 17.78
CA ARG A 792 38.21 6.76 17.92
C ARG A 792 39.10 6.46 19.12
N ASP A 793 38.70 5.51 19.96
CA ASP A 793 39.43 5.12 21.18
C ASP A 793 39.90 6.29 22.05
N ASN A 794 39.04 7.31 22.19
CA ASN A 794 39.34 8.52 22.94
C ASN A 794 40.55 9.31 22.40
N LYS A 795 40.81 9.26 21.10
CA LYS A 795 41.75 10.12 20.35
C LYS A 795 41.04 10.80 19.19
N VAL A 796 41.48 12.00 18.80
CA VAL A 796 41.00 12.65 17.58
C VAL A 796 41.79 12.06 16.43
N VAL A 797 41.11 11.46 15.45
CA VAL A 797 41.76 10.81 14.29
C VAL A 797 41.64 11.65 13.03
N ALA A 798 40.62 12.50 12.96
CA ALA A 798 40.42 13.44 11.87
C ALA A 798 39.60 14.66 12.34
N ILE A 799 39.63 15.72 11.55
CA ILE A 799 38.68 16.83 11.64
C ILE A 799 38.08 17.11 10.26
N LEU A 800 36.78 17.36 10.22
CA LEU A 800 36.04 17.77 9.03
C LEU A 800 35.46 19.16 9.30
N GLY A 801 35.72 20.11 8.42
CA GLY A 801 35.18 21.47 8.53
C GLY A 801 34.47 21.91 7.25
N VAL A 802 33.42 22.71 7.42
CA VAL A 802 32.74 23.41 6.32
C VAL A 802 32.56 24.89 6.65
N GLY A 803 32.44 25.73 5.62
CA GLY A 803 32.38 27.17 5.77
C GLY A 803 31.45 27.88 4.78
N ASN A 804 31.09 29.12 5.15
CA ASN A 804 30.35 30.08 4.34
C ASN A 804 28.91 29.71 3.96
N LYS A 805 28.21 28.92 4.77
CA LYS A 805 26.73 28.83 4.74
C LYS A 805 26.10 30.22 4.72
N LYS A 806 24.99 30.46 4.02
CA LYS A 806 24.33 31.79 3.98
C LYS A 806 23.76 32.23 5.32
N ALA A 807 23.18 31.29 6.06
CA ALA A 807 22.68 31.46 7.42
C ALA A 807 23.75 31.14 8.48
N PHE A 808 23.38 31.21 9.75
CA PHE A 808 24.22 30.73 10.85
C PHE A 808 24.25 29.20 10.90
N TYR A 809 25.39 28.65 11.28
CA TYR A 809 25.53 27.25 11.65
C TYR A 809 24.89 26.99 13.01
N ASP A 810 24.30 25.80 13.14
CA ASP A 810 23.63 25.31 14.35
C ASP A 810 23.97 23.83 14.66
N ASP A 811 23.32 23.26 15.67
CA ASP A 811 23.55 21.87 16.10
C ASP A 811 23.17 20.84 15.04
N SER A 812 22.27 21.17 14.10
CA SER A 812 21.92 20.28 13.00
C SER A 812 23.08 20.13 12.02
N ASP A 813 23.83 21.21 11.78
CA ASP A 813 25.02 21.17 10.93
C ASP A 813 26.11 20.29 11.56
N ILE A 814 26.35 20.44 12.87
CA ILE A 814 27.29 19.58 13.62
C ILE A 814 26.91 18.10 13.46
N LYS A 815 25.62 17.79 13.59
CA LYS A 815 25.12 16.41 13.49
C LYS A 815 25.39 15.81 12.11
N TRP A 816 25.09 16.53 11.04
CA TRP A 816 25.35 16.07 9.68
C TRP A 816 26.84 15.84 9.42
N LEU A 817 27.68 16.79 9.83
CA LEU A 817 29.12 16.67 9.63
C LEU A 817 29.73 15.50 10.41
N GLY A 818 29.26 15.25 11.62
CA GLY A 818 29.68 14.09 12.41
C GLY A 818 29.33 12.77 11.73
N ILE A 819 28.09 12.64 11.24
CA ILE A 819 27.62 11.44 10.51
C ILE A 819 28.46 11.20 9.25
N VAL A 820 28.65 12.25 8.45
CA VAL A 820 29.41 12.17 7.20
C VAL A 820 30.88 11.83 7.45
N ALA A 821 31.49 12.42 8.50
CA ALA A 821 32.85 12.13 8.92
C ALA A 821 33.03 10.67 9.41
N ASP A 822 32.06 10.15 10.18
CA ASP A 822 32.08 8.77 10.64
C ASP A 822 32.02 7.76 9.48
N ILE A 823 31.11 7.98 8.52
CA ILE A 823 30.93 7.09 7.36
C ILE A 823 32.22 7.02 6.53
N VAL A 824 32.80 8.16 6.17
CA VAL A 824 33.99 8.16 5.31
C VAL A 824 35.20 7.55 6.02
N TRP A 825 35.35 7.79 7.32
CA TRP A 825 36.51 7.32 8.06
C TRP A 825 36.57 5.81 8.16
N ASP A 826 35.46 5.14 8.43
CA ASP A 826 35.43 3.68 8.53
C ASP A 826 35.83 3.01 7.21
N ILE A 827 35.55 3.68 6.07
CA ILE A 827 35.92 3.25 4.73
C ILE A 827 37.40 3.55 4.45
N VAL A 828 37.83 4.79 4.71
CA VAL A 828 39.20 5.26 4.46
C VAL A 828 40.22 4.53 5.34
N ALA A 829 39.91 4.30 6.62
CA ALA A 829 40.78 3.55 7.52
C ALA A 829 41.01 2.10 7.05
N LYS A 830 39.97 1.46 6.49
CA LYS A 830 40.11 0.12 5.87
C LYS A 830 40.96 0.16 4.62
N LYS A 831 40.73 1.12 3.72
CA LYS A 831 41.52 1.32 2.49
C LYS A 831 43.01 1.52 2.83
N ILE A 832 43.33 2.37 3.80
CA ILE A 832 44.71 2.59 4.27
C ILE A 832 45.35 1.28 4.73
N ALA A 833 44.67 0.52 5.60
CA ALA A 833 45.18 -0.75 6.10
C ALA A 833 45.37 -1.81 5.00
N GLU A 834 44.48 -1.84 4.00
CA GLU A 834 44.59 -2.75 2.86
C GLU A 834 45.75 -2.40 1.93
N ASP A 835 45.93 -1.12 1.63
CA ASP A 835 47.02 -0.65 0.76
C ASP A 835 48.38 -0.84 1.44
N ASP A 836 48.48 -0.62 2.76
CA ASP A 836 49.67 -0.96 3.55
C ASP A 836 49.99 -2.46 3.51
N ARG A 837 48.96 -3.32 3.62
CA ARG A 837 49.13 -4.77 3.53
C ARG A 837 49.61 -5.20 2.15
N LYS A 838 49.05 -4.63 1.07
CA LYS A 838 49.48 -4.90 -0.32
C LYS A 838 50.94 -4.50 -0.53
N LEU A 839 51.34 -3.33 -0.01
CA LEU A 839 52.71 -2.85 -0.10
C LEU A 839 53.68 -3.80 0.62
N LEU A 840 53.35 -4.21 1.85
CA LEU A 840 54.17 -5.14 2.62
C LEU A 840 54.30 -6.50 1.91
N GLN A 841 53.23 -6.98 1.28
CA GLN A 841 53.25 -8.24 0.53
C GLN A 841 54.10 -8.14 -0.73
N ALA A 842 54.02 -7.02 -1.46
CA ALA A 842 54.88 -6.76 -2.61
C ALA A 842 56.37 -6.68 -2.22
N GLN A 843 56.68 -6.02 -1.10
CA GLN A 843 58.04 -5.96 -0.56
C GLN A 843 58.56 -7.35 -0.17
N LYS A 844 57.74 -8.18 0.49
CA LYS A 844 58.10 -9.57 0.81
C LYS A 844 58.39 -10.39 -0.44
N TYR A 845 57.53 -10.29 -1.45
CA TYR A 845 57.71 -11.00 -2.72
C TYR A 845 59.00 -10.57 -3.44
N ALA A 846 59.28 -9.27 -3.50
CA ALA A 846 60.52 -8.75 -4.07
C ALA A 846 61.77 -9.25 -3.32
N ALA A 847 61.70 -9.30 -1.98
CA ALA A 847 62.78 -9.83 -1.14
C ALA A 847 63.00 -11.34 -1.37
N GLU A 848 61.93 -12.12 -1.58
CA GLU A 848 62.04 -13.55 -1.91
C GLU A 848 62.70 -13.79 -3.27
N ILE A 849 62.36 -13.02 -4.30
CA ILE A 849 63.01 -13.12 -5.62
C ILE A 849 64.50 -12.82 -5.53
N LEU A 850 64.88 -11.72 -4.84
CA LEU A 850 66.28 -11.34 -4.63
C LEU A 850 67.07 -12.37 -3.80
N ALA A 851 66.41 -13.10 -2.91
CA ALA A 851 67.06 -14.14 -2.11
C ALA A 851 67.35 -15.44 -2.91
N MET A 852 66.63 -15.69 -4.01
CA MET A 852 66.70 -16.95 -4.78
C MET A 852 67.28 -16.83 -6.20
N HIS A 853 67.43 -15.62 -6.73
CA HIS A 853 67.95 -15.38 -8.08
C HIS A 853 69.20 -14.49 -8.08
N ASP A 854 70.02 -14.60 -9.12
CA ASP A 854 71.16 -13.74 -9.41
C ASP A 854 70.64 -12.39 -9.92
N PRO A 855 71.04 -11.25 -9.33
CA PRO A 855 70.48 -9.94 -9.68
C PRO A 855 70.83 -9.47 -11.10
N LEU A 856 71.90 -10.00 -11.70
CA LEU A 856 72.34 -9.59 -13.04
C LEU A 856 71.67 -10.41 -14.15
N THR A 857 71.52 -11.72 -13.98
CA THR A 857 70.96 -12.63 -15.01
C THR A 857 69.53 -13.09 -14.74
N SER A 858 68.99 -12.83 -13.55
CA SER A 858 67.72 -13.38 -13.06
C SER A 858 67.65 -14.91 -13.02
N LEU A 859 68.77 -15.61 -13.23
CA LEU A 859 68.87 -17.05 -13.09
C LEU A 859 68.85 -17.46 -11.60
N PRO A 860 68.45 -18.71 -11.27
CA PRO A 860 68.70 -19.29 -9.97
C PRO A 860 70.12 -19.00 -9.44
N ASN A 861 70.20 -18.50 -8.20
CA ASN A 861 71.48 -18.33 -7.52
C ASN A 861 71.92 -19.63 -6.83
N ARG A 862 73.08 -19.62 -6.15
CA ARG A 862 73.61 -20.78 -5.43
C ARG A 862 72.60 -21.44 -4.48
N ARG A 863 71.76 -20.65 -3.80
CA ARG A 863 70.78 -21.17 -2.84
C ARG A 863 69.68 -21.96 -3.54
N LEU A 864 69.05 -21.38 -4.58
CA LEU A 864 68.00 -22.07 -5.33
C LEU A 864 68.55 -23.28 -6.11
N LEU A 865 69.78 -23.19 -6.61
CA LEU A 865 70.47 -24.33 -7.24
C LEU A 865 70.66 -25.49 -6.26
N SER A 866 71.16 -25.23 -5.05
CA SER A 866 71.37 -26.24 -4.00
C SER A 866 70.07 -26.99 -3.68
N GLU A 867 68.95 -26.26 -3.49
CA GLU A 867 67.63 -26.86 -3.27
C GLU A 867 67.18 -27.77 -4.44
N ARG A 868 67.48 -27.38 -5.68
CA ARG A 868 67.15 -28.18 -6.87
C ARG A 868 68.07 -29.40 -7.05
N ILE A 869 69.35 -29.29 -6.69
CA ILE A 869 70.30 -30.41 -6.70
C ILE A 869 69.86 -31.47 -5.69
N ASP A 870 69.53 -31.06 -4.46
CA ASP A 870 69.04 -31.98 -3.42
C ASP A 870 67.77 -32.71 -3.88
N LEU A 871 66.83 -32.00 -4.52
CA LEU A 871 65.64 -32.59 -5.10
C LEU A 871 65.98 -33.59 -6.22
N ALA A 872 66.91 -33.25 -7.11
CA ALA A 872 67.32 -34.11 -8.22
C ALA A 872 68.02 -35.39 -7.72
N ILE A 873 68.87 -35.30 -6.69
CA ILE A 873 69.50 -36.46 -6.03
C ILE A 873 68.41 -37.38 -5.49
N ALA A 874 67.45 -36.84 -4.73
CA ALA A 874 66.36 -37.62 -4.15
C ALA A 874 65.48 -38.29 -5.22
N LEU A 875 65.23 -37.60 -6.34
CA LEU A 875 64.48 -38.15 -7.47
C LEU A 875 65.23 -39.30 -8.17
N CYS A 876 66.53 -39.12 -8.44
CA CYS A 876 67.36 -40.15 -9.07
C CYS A 876 67.47 -41.42 -8.21
N GLN A 877 67.67 -41.25 -6.90
CA GLN A 877 67.72 -42.37 -5.95
C GLN A 877 66.40 -43.14 -5.87
N ARG A 878 65.27 -42.42 -5.81
CA ARG A 878 63.94 -43.05 -5.68
C ARG A 878 63.49 -43.76 -6.96
N SER A 879 63.72 -43.15 -8.11
CA SER A 879 63.22 -43.62 -9.40
C SER A 879 64.21 -44.50 -10.16
N ARG A 880 65.43 -44.71 -9.63
CA ARG A 880 66.56 -45.37 -10.31
C ARG A 880 66.85 -44.76 -11.69
N THR A 881 66.72 -43.44 -11.79
CA THR A 881 67.03 -42.67 -12.99
C THR A 881 68.38 -42.00 -12.84
N MET A 882 69.00 -41.62 -13.95
CA MET A 882 70.23 -40.83 -13.93
C MET A 882 69.91 -39.34 -14.07
N GLY A 883 70.79 -38.50 -13.55
CA GLY A 883 70.80 -37.06 -13.78
C GLY A 883 72.20 -36.60 -14.21
N ALA A 884 72.36 -35.33 -14.57
CA ALA A 884 73.67 -34.74 -14.78
C ALA A 884 73.76 -33.33 -14.20
N LEU A 885 74.92 -33.01 -13.65
CA LEU A 885 75.31 -31.67 -13.24
C LEU A 885 76.49 -31.24 -14.12
N MET A 886 76.36 -30.09 -14.76
CA MET A 886 77.41 -29.51 -15.59
C MET A 886 77.82 -28.17 -15.00
N ILE A 887 79.12 -27.94 -14.89
CA ILE A 887 79.66 -26.62 -14.54
C ILE A 887 80.42 -26.12 -15.76
N PHE A 888 80.22 -24.86 -16.12
CA PHE A 888 81.01 -24.24 -17.16
C PHE A 888 81.42 -22.83 -16.84
N ASP A 889 82.57 -22.48 -17.39
CA ASP A 889 83.22 -21.17 -17.25
C ASP A 889 83.52 -20.63 -18.66
N LEU A 890 83.44 -19.31 -18.81
CA LEU A 890 83.70 -18.66 -20.09
C LEU A 890 85.21 -18.47 -20.32
N ASP A 891 85.71 -19.05 -21.41
CA ASP A 891 87.11 -19.01 -21.73
C ASP A 891 87.57 -17.58 -22.07
N LYS A 892 88.55 -17.07 -21.31
CA LYS A 892 89.13 -15.74 -21.51
C LYS A 892 88.11 -14.59 -21.37
N PHE A 893 87.14 -14.72 -20.46
CA PHE A 893 86.20 -13.64 -20.16
C PHE A 893 86.87 -12.37 -19.62
N LYS A 894 87.89 -12.50 -18.75
CA LYS A 894 88.61 -11.35 -18.17
C LYS A 894 89.14 -10.34 -19.22
N PRO A 895 89.84 -10.77 -20.29
CA PRO A 895 90.18 -9.89 -21.42
C PRO A 895 89.03 -9.12 -22.06
N VAL A 896 87.79 -9.64 -22.03
CA VAL A 896 86.61 -8.91 -22.54
C VAL A 896 86.29 -7.73 -21.63
N ASN A 897 86.28 -7.94 -20.31
CA ASN A 897 86.10 -6.86 -19.33
C ASN A 897 87.23 -5.84 -19.40
N ASP A 898 88.47 -6.30 -19.52
CA ASP A 898 89.65 -5.43 -19.58
C ASP A 898 89.66 -4.57 -20.87
N MET A 899 89.04 -5.04 -21.96
CA MET A 899 89.04 -4.37 -23.27
C MET A 899 87.79 -3.53 -23.55
N PHE A 900 86.61 -3.94 -23.08
CA PHE A 900 85.32 -3.30 -23.38
C PHE A 900 84.58 -2.77 -22.14
N GLY A 901 85.14 -2.96 -20.94
CA GLY A 901 84.53 -2.52 -19.69
C GLY A 901 83.55 -3.53 -19.09
N HIS A 902 83.28 -3.36 -17.79
CA HIS A 902 82.40 -4.27 -17.03
C HIS A 902 80.94 -4.25 -17.50
N GLU A 903 80.43 -3.12 -18.01
CA GLU A 903 79.05 -3.02 -18.51
C GLU A 903 78.82 -3.94 -19.74
N ILE A 904 79.76 -3.96 -20.69
CA ILE A 904 79.72 -4.88 -21.85
C ILE A 904 79.91 -6.33 -21.41
N GLY A 905 80.75 -6.56 -20.39
CA GLY A 905 80.90 -7.85 -19.74
C GLY A 905 79.59 -8.38 -19.14
N ASP A 906 78.86 -7.53 -18.41
CA ASP A 906 77.60 -7.86 -17.78
C ASP A 906 76.50 -8.18 -18.81
N LEU A 907 76.42 -7.40 -19.89
CA LEU A 907 75.54 -7.69 -21.03
C LEU A 907 75.92 -9.02 -21.71
N LEU A 908 77.21 -9.33 -21.82
CA LEU A 908 77.67 -10.61 -22.36
C LEU A 908 77.22 -11.78 -21.47
N LEU A 909 77.29 -11.64 -20.14
CA LEU A 909 76.83 -12.67 -19.21
C LEU A 909 75.30 -12.87 -19.26
N GLN A 910 74.53 -11.80 -19.44
CA GLN A 910 73.09 -11.88 -19.69
C GLN A 910 72.76 -12.62 -20.99
N GLU A 911 73.50 -12.34 -22.06
CA GLU A 911 73.26 -13.00 -23.34
C GLU A 911 73.73 -14.45 -23.37
N VAL A 912 74.80 -14.78 -22.63
CA VAL A 912 75.22 -16.17 -22.36
C VAL A 912 74.11 -16.92 -21.61
N ALA A 913 73.49 -16.30 -20.60
CA ALA A 913 72.37 -16.88 -19.88
C ALA A 913 71.18 -17.14 -20.81
N ASN A 914 70.75 -16.14 -21.59
CA ASN A 914 69.65 -16.25 -22.55
C ASN A 914 69.89 -17.35 -23.59
N ARG A 915 71.09 -17.38 -24.18
CA ARG A 915 71.44 -18.35 -25.22
C ARG A 915 71.50 -19.78 -24.66
N THR A 916 72.02 -19.94 -23.44
CA THR A 916 72.06 -21.24 -22.76
C THR A 916 70.66 -21.71 -22.38
N LEU A 917 69.78 -20.83 -21.89
CA LEU A 917 68.36 -21.13 -21.68
C LEU A 917 67.67 -21.55 -22.99
N GLY A 918 67.98 -20.90 -24.12
CA GLY A 918 67.46 -21.30 -25.45
C GLY A 918 67.86 -22.70 -25.88
N VAL A 919 69.02 -23.20 -25.42
CA VAL A 919 69.46 -24.59 -25.62
C VAL A 919 68.71 -25.56 -24.68
N LEU A 920 68.44 -25.12 -23.45
CA LEU A 920 67.74 -25.89 -22.42
C LEU A 920 66.21 -25.78 -22.60
N GLN A 921 65.68 -26.55 -23.54
CA GLN A 921 64.27 -26.47 -23.94
C GLN A 921 63.29 -27.16 -22.96
N ARG A 922 63.79 -27.90 -21.96
CA ARG A 922 62.93 -28.60 -20.99
C ARG A 922 62.75 -27.73 -19.75
N SER A 923 61.51 -27.57 -19.31
CA SER A 923 61.18 -26.85 -18.07
C SER A 923 61.74 -27.50 -16.80
N SER A 924 62.17 -28.77 -16.87
CA SER A 924 62.87 -29.47 -15.79
C SER A 924 64.34 -29.08 -15.67
N ASP A 925 64.95 -28.61 -16.76
CA ASP A 925 66.38 -28.30 -16.78
C ASP A 925 66.59 -26.97 -16.08
N THR A 926 67.66 -26.86 -15.31
CA THR A 926 67.96 -25.67 -14.52
C THR A 926 69.29 -25.11 -14.98
N LEU A 927 69.31 -23.83 -15.38
CA LEU A 927 70.53 -23.05 -15.48
C LEU A 927 70.63 -22.14 -14.26
N ALA A 928 71.78 -22.11 -13.62
CA ALA A 928 72.08 -21.26 -12.48
C ALA A 928 73.39 -20.52 -12.72
N ARG A 929 73.56 -19.37 -12.08
CA ARG A 929 74.82 -18.63 -12.05
C ARG A 929 75.33 -18.51 -10.62
N LEU A 930 76.59 -18.87 -10.40
CA LEU A 930 77.19 -18.88 -9.06
C LEU A 930 77.98 -17.62 -8.73
N GLY A 931 78.33 -16.84 -9.75
CA GLY A 931 79.07 -15.59 -9.67
C GLY A 931 80.11 -15.50 -10.79
N GLY A 932 80.53 -14.29 -11.16
CA GLY A 932 81.49 -14.10 -12.26
C GLY A 932 80.99 -14.69 -13.57
N ASP A 933 81.82 -15.48 -14.22
CA ASP A 933 81.59 -16.23 -15.47
C ASP A 933 81.25 -17.72 -15.25
N GLU A 934 80.94 -18.14 -14.03
CA GLU A 934 80.64 -19.52 -13.65
C GLU A 934 79.13 -19.81 -13.68
N PHE A 935 78.74 -20.79 -14.50
CA PHE A 935 77.36 -21.25 -14.67
C PHE A 935 77.24 -22.74 -14.38
N VAL A 936 76.08 -23.14 -13.88
CA VAL A 936 75.77 -24.53 -13.58
C VAL A 936 74.48 -24.94 -14.27
N VAL A 937 74.51 -26.08 -14.94
CA VAL A 937 73.34 -26.71 -15.54
C VAL A 937 73.02 -28.00 -14.79
N LEU A 938 71.80 -28.11 -14.28
CA LEU A 938 71.28 -29.34 -13.70
C LEU A 938 70.24 -29.94 -14.65
N LEU A 939 70.50 -31.17 -15.08
CA LEU A 939 69.59 -32.03 -15.82
C LEU A 939 69.07 -33.10 -14.85
N PRO A 940 67.88 -32.92 -14.25
CA PRO A 940 67.41 -33.79 -13.17
C PRO A 940 67.06 -35.21 -13.63
N GLN A 941 66.86 -35.43 -14.93
CA GLN A 941 66.57 -36.75 -15.49
C GLN A 941 67.13 -36.91 -16.91
N ILE A 942 68.01 -37.90 -17.08
CA ILE A 942 68.60 -38.32 -18.36
C ILE A 942 68.49 -39.83 -18.52
N ASP A 943 68.36 -40.30 -19.76
CA ASP A 943 68.22 -41.73 -20.08
C ASP A 943 69.58 -42.42 -20.24
N ALA A 944 70.59 -41.69 -20.71
CA ALA A 944 71.95 -42.16 -20.90
C ALA A 944 72.98 -41.02 -20.73
N ARG A 945 74.24 -41.37 -20.42
CA ARG A 945 75.34 -40.39 -20.31
C ARG A 945 75.51 -39.54 -21.58
N ALA A 946 75.29 -40.16 -22.75
CA ALA A 946 75.33 -39.48 -24.04
C ALA A 946 74.32 -38.30 -24.15
N ASN A 947 73.24 -38.29 -23.37
CA ASN A 947 72.31 -37.15 -23.34
C ASN A 947 72.96 -35.92 -22.69
N ALA A 948 73.72 -36.11 -21.61
CA ALA A 948 74.44 -35.03 -20.94
C ALA A 948 75.53 -34.45 -21.86
N GLU A 949 76.29 -35.32 -22.53
CA GLU A 949 77.30 -34.91 -23.52
C GLU A 949 76.67 -34.16 -24.70
N ALA A 950 75.52 -34.63 -25.20
CA ALA A 950 74.81 -33.96 -26.29
C ALA A 950 74.31 -32.56 -25.90
N VAL A 951 73.86 -32.37 -24.65
CA VAL A 951 73.46 -31.05 -24.15
C VAL A 951 74.68 -30.15 -23.95
N ALA A 952 75.77 -30.67 -23.37
CA ALA A 952 77.03 -29.91 -23.22
C ALA A 952 77.59 -29.46 -24.57
N GLU A 953 77.58 -30.32 -25.60
CA GLU A 953 78.04 -29.95 -26.94
C GLU A 953 77.14 -28.89 -27.60
N LYS A 954 75.82 -28.94 -27.36
CA LYS A 954 74.89 -27.90 -27.83
C LYS A 954 75.16 -26.55 -27.16
N ILE A 955 75.37 -26.54 -25.84
CA ILE A 955 75.72 -25.33 -25.09
C ILE A 955 77.03 -24.75 -25.64
N ARG A 956 78.07 -25.58 -25.74
CA ARG A 956 79.39 -25.18 -26.25
C ARG A 956 79.30 -24.58 -27.66
N ARG A 957 78.57 -25.22 -28.58
CA ARG A 957 78.38 -24.69 -29.95
C ARG A 957 77.64 -23.36 -29.95
N ALA A 958 76.55 -23.25 -29.21
CA ALA A 958 75.76 -22.02 -29.14
C ALA A 958 76.58 -20.85 -28.56
N LEU A 959 77.41 -21.12 -27.56
CA LEU A 959 78.29 -20.10 -26.97
C LEU A 959 79.51 -19.77 -27.85
N CYS A 960 79.87 -20.60 -28.83
CA CYS A 960 80.90 -20.26 -29.83
C CYS A 960 80.41 -19.34 -30.96
N GLU A 961 79.11 -19.16 -31.11
CA GLU A 961 78.56 -18.20 -32.07
C GLU A 961 78.83 -16.76 -31.62
N SER A 962 79.15 -15.87 -32.55
CA SER A 962 79.48 -14.48 -32.23
C SER A 962 78.32 -13.76 -31.53
N PHE A 963 78.62 -13.08 -30.43
CA PHE A 963 77.69 -12.22 -29.69
C PHE A 963 77.72 -10.81 -30.27
N HIS A 964 76.57 -10.22 -30.50
CA HIS A 964 76.42 -8.85 -31.02
C HIS A 964 75.81 -7.99 -29.93
N ILE A 965 76.63 -7.20 -29.24
CA ILE A 965 76.24 -6.46 -28.04
C ILE A 965 76.67 -5.01 -28.21
N GLU A 966 75.72 -4.07 -28.17
CA GLU A 966 75.97 -2.62 -28.28
C GLU A 966 76.95 -2.24 -29.42
N GLY A 967 76.79 -2.88 -30.58
CA GLY A 967 77.63 -2.63 -31.77
C GLY A 967 78.98 -3.36 -31.82
N HIS A 968 79.33 -4.15 -30.80
CA HIS A 968 80.53 -4.98 -30.78
C HIS A 968 80.25 -6.44 -31.14
N THR A 969 81.14 -7.06 -31.90
CA THR A 969 81.12 -8.50 -32.18
C THR A 969 82.12 -9.21 -31.27
N LEU A 970 81.62 -9.96 -30.29
CA LEU A 970 82.42 -10.68 -29.30
C LEU A 970 82.42 -12.19 -29.60
N ASN A 971 83.60 -12.79 -29.58
CA ASN A 971 83.76 -14.24 -29.73
C ASN A 971 84.29 -14.80 -28.41
N ILE A 972 83.51 -15.68 -27.79
CA ILE A 972 83.89 -16.37 -26.56
C ILE A 972 83.67 -17.88 -26.75
N SER A 973 84.29 -18.69 -25.91
CA SER A 973 84.00 -20.11 -25.81
C SER A 973 83.79 -20.48 -24.35
N CYS A 974 83.41 -21.72 -24.07
CA CYS A 974 83.32 -22.22 -22.71
C CYS A 974 84.02 -23.56 -22.56
N SER A 975 84.48 -23.81 -21.34
CA SER A 975 84.97 -25.12 -20.90
C SER A 975 83.92 -25.73 -19.97
N ILE A 976 83.46 -26.95 -20.24
CA ILE A 976 82.35 -27.59 -19.51
C ILE A 976 82.82 -28.88 -18.82
N GLY A 977 82.57 -29.02 -17.53
CA GLY A 977 82.75 -30.28 -16.79
C GLY A 977 81.43 -30.93 -16.45
N ILE A 978 81.33 -32.26 -16.57
CA ILE A 978 80.08 -33.02 -16.39
C ILE A 978 80.25 -34.08 -15.29
N ALA A 979 79.36 -34.05 -14.29
CA ALA A 979 79.19 -35.11 -13.29
C ALA A 979 77.82 -35.80 -13.47
N ILE A 980 77.79 -37.13 -13.46
CA ILE A 980 76.56 -37.93 -13.62
C ILE A 980 76.04 -38.31 -12.24
N LEU A 981 74.75 -38.09 -11.99
CA LEU A 981 74.06 -38.50 -10.77
C LEU A 981 73.42 -39.88 -10.97
N PRO A 982 73.48 -40.79 -9.99
CA PRO A 982 74.22 -40.70 -8.72
C PRO A 982 75.70 -41.17 -8.82
N GLU A 983 76.16 -41.60 -10.01
CA GLU A 983 77.44 -42.28 -10.18
C GLU A 983 78.68 -41.50 -9.71
N HIS A 984 78.73 -40.21 -10.04
CA HIS A 984 79.85 -39.32 -9.72
C HIS A 984 79.63 -38.56 -8.41
N GLY A 985 78.61 -38.91 -7.60
CA GLY A 985 78.39 -38.32 -6.29
C GLY A 985 76.93 -38.40 -5.81
N GLU A 986 76.77 -38.57 -4.49
CA GLU A 986 75.46 -38.64 -3.83
C GLU A 986 75.15 -37.40 -2.96
N SER A 987 75.99 -36.36 -3.03
CA SER A 987 75.78 -35.08 -2.35
C SER A 987 76.14 -33.92 -3.27
N GLU A 988 75.51 -32.75 -3.06
CA GLU A 988 75.82 -31.52 -3.80
C GLU A 988 77.33 -31.24 -3.81
N LEU A 989 77.97 -31.29 -2.64
CA LEU A 989 79.40 -30.98 -2.51
C LEU A 989 80.28 -31.90 -3.38
N THR A 990 79.99 -33.20 -3.40
CA THR A 990 80.74 -34.17 -4.21
C THR A 990 80.51 -33.95 -5.70
N LEU A 991 79.26 -33.72 -6.11
CA LEU A 991 78.90 -33.53 -7.51
C LEU A 991 79.46 -32.23 -8.08
N MET A 992 79.34 -31.13 -7.33
CA MET A 992 79.91 -29.83 -7.68
C MET A 992 81.42 -29.94 -7.85
N LYS A 993 82.10 -30.56 -6.88
CA LYS A 993 83.56 -30.76 -6.95
C LYS A 993 83.97 -31.58 -8.18
N ASN A 994 83.31 -32.71 -8.43
CA ASN A 994 83.69 -33.60 -9.53
C ASN A 994 83.37 -32.97 -10.91
N ALA A 995 82.30 -32.18 -11.01
CA ALA A 995 82.02 -31.39 -12.21
C ALA A 995 83.06 -30.28 -12.41
N ASP A 996 83.50 -29.59 -11.34
CA ASP A 996 84.55 -28.57 -11.41
C ASP A 996 85.91 -29.17 -11.81
N ASP A 997 86.31 -30.30 -11.21
CA ASP A 997 87.53 -31.03 -11.58
C ASP A 997 87.54 -31.40 -13.08
N ALA A 998 86.40 -31.88 -13.60
CA ALA A 998 86.25 -32.18 -15.03
C ALA A 998 86.26 -30.92 -15.92
N MET A 999 85.75 -29.79 -15.43
CA MET A 999 85.83 -28.51 -16.14
C MET A 999 87.27 -28.03 -16.22
N TYR A 1000 88.04 -28.16 -15.15
CA TYR A 1000 89.46 -27.81 -15.12
C TYR A 1000 90.28 -28.67 -16.09
N GLN A 1001 89.95 -29.97 -16.19
CA GLN A 1001 90.52 -30.85 -17.22
C GLN A 1001 90.23 -30.33 -18.64
N SER A 1002 88.99 -29.91 -18.92
CA SER A 1002 88.63 -29.29 -20.21
C SER A 1002 89.47 -28.04 -20.51
N LYS A 1003 89.73 -27.19 -19.49
CA LYS A 1003 90.63 -26.04 -19.65
C LYS A 1003 92.07 -26.45 -19.99
N SER A 1004 92.55 -27.55 -19.42
CA SER A 1004 93.91 -28.08 -19.68
C SER A 1004 94.06 -28.73 -21.07
N LEU A 1005 92.96 -29.24 -21.64
CA LEU A 1005 92.91 -29.88 -22.96
C LEU A 1005 92.83 -28.87 -24.13
N GLY A 1006 93.06 -27.58 -23.86
CA GLY A 1006 93.08 -26.53 -24.87
C GLY A 1006 91.85 -25.62 -24.88
N ARG A 1007 90.91 -25.78 -23.93
CA ARG A 1007 89.65 -25.03 -23.82
C ARG A 1007 88.67 -25.30 -24.97
N ASN A 1008 87.49 -24.68 -24.94
CA ASN A 1008 86.43 -24.88 -25.93
C ASN A 1008 86.06 -26.37 -26.14
N CYS A 1009 85.91 -27.10 -25.05
CA CYS A 1009 85.55 -28.51 -25.04
C CYS A 1009 84.80 -28.87 -23.74
N PHE A 1010 84.30 -30.10 -23.67
CA PHE A 1010 83.70 -30.64 -22.46
C PHE A 1010 84.38 -31.94 -22.06
N THR A 1011 84.37 -32.24 -20.76
CA THR A 1011 84.91 -33.48 -20.20
C THR A 1011 83.93 -34.05 -19.19
N VAL A 1012 83.67 -35.35 -19.29
CA VAL A 1012 82.92 -36.11 -18.27
C VAL A 1012 83.89 -36.59 -17.22
N PHE A 1013 83.57 -36.37 -15.94
CA PHE A 1013 84.40 -36.83 -14.84
C PHE A 1013 84.63 -38.35 -14.93
N SER A 1014 85.90 -38.76 -14.91
CA SER A 1014 86.32 -40.14 -14.78
C SER A 1014 87.13 -40.25 -13.50
N GLY A 1015 86.58 -40.97 -12.50
CA GLY A 1015 87.32 -41.23 -11.26
C GLY A 1015 88.58 -42.01 -11.58
N VAL A 1016 89.74 -41.48 -11.21
CA VAL A 1016 91.01 -42.23 -11.21
C VAL A 1016 91.10 -43.03 -9.91
#